data_AF-A0A1E7GEQ0-F1
#
_entry.id   AF-A0A1E7GEQ0-F1
#
_cell.length_a   1.000
_cell.length_b   1.000
_cell.length_c   1.000
_cell.angle_alpha   90.00
_cell.angle_beta   90.00
_cell.angle_gamma   90.00
#
_symmetry.space_group_name_H-M   'P 1'
#
loop_
_entity.id
_entity.type
_entity.pdbx_description
1 polymer ?
#
loop_
_entity_poly.entity_id
_entity_poly.type
_entity_poly.pdbx_seq_one_letter_code
_entity_poly.pdbx_strand_id
1 'polypeptide(L)'
;MPSESKDADPFKELRWSDIQDWAGGKATAKGMKYQEEERVKEIKSTPEGSLIARVQGTTEYFTEVSLENGKLSSICTCPVGHDCKHGVAAVLEYLERIEQGEEVPVITDKDLLITRARIGSAGAETFGTFDAEESSLQNLRKYLEQLEKPELIEILVAFAKKDSLLGLYLRDRQKLASENPAGIITGIYSELDELWRETGDYDYWSYENENVPDFSDVQVRLESLLDSGHPDELLDIGKALMDKYDGIAEYDEEGEIGTKVSNCMDVVFKALSQSSLYAYEKMLYALEIELKDNYNILDEHPFWKEDFSQEEWRLFAESLKFRLQEAEKTENALYNSSWEWDYIVDRLVDALGKAGLSEEIIPICELEAERSGSYVRLVRILLDSGDKEKAEEWIYRGIKETREEEPGTAHQLWQILLEIKENEENWLFVTALEAEEFFRYPQLASYIGMREAARKLGKWQEIREAALRYLRNGELQVNQLRTTEEPSILPGILPKTGLLEIGSLTKIKPPVFDLLIKIAIQENNPEEVACWYEKFKKNRGEAERYLNSAFENEIANAVKEKYPEIAIEIWKKHTETLISKTKVSSYEAASVYIRKVKETLEAIGKKKEWEAYLRDTRELHRHKRKLLEILDMMGEDRIISG
;
A
#
# COMPACT_ATOMS: atom_id res chain seq x y z
N MET A 1 -16.22 45.67 -20.68
CA MET A 1 -15.86 44.87 -19.49
C MET A 1 -14.98 45.76 -18.64
N PRO A 2 -15.39 46.13 -17.42
CA PRO A 2 -14.58 46.98 -16.56
C PRO A 2 -13.39 46.17 -16.04
N SER A 3 -12.24 46.82 -15.95
CA SER A 3 -10.98 46.32 -15.40
C SER A 3 -11.15 45.79 -13.98
N GLU A 4 -10.93 44.50 -13.77
CA GLU A 4 -10.75 43.90 -12.44
C GLU A 4 -9.55 44.57 -11.76
N SER A 5 -9.78 45.11 -10.57
CA SER A 5 -8.75 45.70 -9.73
C SER A 5 -7.76 44.62 -9.30
N LYS A 6 -6.50 44.75 -9.72
CA LYS A 6 -5.38 43.86 -9.33
C LYS A 6 -4.91 44.01 -7.86
N ASP A 7 -5.68 44.67 -7.00
CA ASP A 7 -5.24 45.08 -5.65
C ASP A 7 -6.06 44.46 -4.49
N ALA A 8 -6.78 43.36 -4.70
CA ALA A 8 -7.44 42.63 -3.61
C ALA A 8 -6.53 41.49 -3.14
N ASP A 9 -6.00 41.59 -1.93
CA ASP A 9 -5.25 40.52 -1.27
C ASP A 9 -6.15 39.28 -1.08
N PRO A 10 -5.83 38.13 -1.71
CA PRO A 10 -6.69 36.94 -1.69
C PRO A 10 -6.83 36.33 -0.30
N PHE A 11 -5.91 36.58 0.63
CA PHE A 11 -6.01 36.06 2.00
C PHE A 11 -7.15 36.74 2.79
N LYS A 12 -7.56 37.97 2.45
CA LYS A 12 -8.63 38.70 3.16
C LYS A 12 -10.00 38.06 3.04
N GLU A 13 -10.24 37.25 2.01
CA GLU A 13 -11.52 36.57 1.79
C GLU A 13 -11.62 35.22 2.52
N LEU A 14 -10.55 34.81 3.24
CA LEU A 14 -10.53 33.54 3.95
C LEU A 14 -11.53 33.50 5.11
N ARG A 15 -12.18 32.35 5.22
CA ARG A 15 -13.13 31.99 6.29
C ARG A 15 -12.48 31.01 7.25
N TRP A 16 -13.02 30.92 8.47
CA TRP A 16 -12.59 29.90 9.43
C TRP A 16 -12.77 28.47 8.88
N SER A 17 -13.76 28.25 8.00
CA SER A 17 -13.93 27.00 7.27
C SER A 17 -12.72 26.67 6.40
N ASP A 18 -12.13 27.65 5.73
CA ASP A 18 -11.06 27.43 4.76
C ASP A 18 -9.78 27.00 5.48
N ILE A 19 -9.49 27.57 6.65
CA ILE A 19 -8.36 27.16 7.49
C ILE A 19 -8.60 25.76 8.11
N GLN A 20 -9.82 25.47 8.55
CA GLN A 20 -10.15 24.18 9.15
C GLN A 20 -10.15 23.04 8.12
N ASP A 21 -10.66 23.28 6.91
CA ASP A 21 -10.67 22.29 5.83
C ASP A 21 -9.25 22.06 5.29
N TRP A 22 -8.40 23.08 5.36
CA TRP A 22 -6.99 23.01 4.99
C TRP A 22 -6.12 22.26 6.01
N ALA A 23 -6.03 22.74 7.25
CA ALA A 23 -5.08 22.22 8.24
C ALA A 23 -5.70 21.22 9.24
N GLY A 24 -7.03 21.10 9.26
CA GLY A 24 -7.77 20.33 10.25
C GLY A 24 -7.95 21.08 11.58
N GLY A 25 -8.99 20.70 12.34
CA GLY A 25 -9.40 21.42 13.56
C GLY A 25 -8.33 21.48 14.66
N LYS A 26 -7.54 20.41 14.84
CA LYS A 26 -6.47 20.37 15.86
C LYS A 26 -5.28 21.26 15.52
N ALA A 27 -4.87 21.31 14.26
CA ALA A 27 -3.78 22.17 13.83
C ALA A 27 -4.22 23.64 13.85
N THR A 28 -5.47 23.91 13.43
CA THR A 28 -6.09 25.23 13.49
C THR A 28 -6.06 25.81 14.91
N ALA A 29 -6.59 25.08 15.88
CA ALA A 29 -6.62 25.52 17.28
C ALA A 29 -5.22 25.75 17.87
N LYS A 30 -4.24 24.93 17.48
CA LYS A 30 -2.85 25.12 17.91
C LYS A 30 -2.18 26.31 17.22
N GLY A 31 -2.51 26.56 15.95
CA GLY A 31 -1.98 27.67 15.17
C GLY A 31 -2.43 29.03 15.70
N MET A 32 -3.71 29.16 16.07
CA MET A 32 -4.25 30.34 16.75
C MET A 32 -3.45 30.66 18.01
N LYS A 33 -3.27 29.66 18.88
CA LYS A 33 -2.47 29.82 20.10
C LYS A 33 -1.03 30.26 19.82
N TYR A 34 -0.44 29.84 18.71
CA TYR A 34 0.94 30.20 18.36
C TYR A 34 1.05 31.65 17.87
N GLN A 35 0.05 32.13 17.15
CA GLN A 35 -0.03 33.54 16.77
C GLN A 35 -0.35 34.41 18.00
N GLU A 36 -1.32 34.05 18.85
CA GLU A 36 -1.62 34.77 20.10
C GLU A 36 -0.43 34.86 21.07
N GLU A 37 0.46 33.85 21.07
CA GLU A 37 1.68 33.84 21.88
C GLU A 37 2.88 34.53 21.18
N GLU A 38 2.64 35.28 20.11
CA GLU A 38 3.65 36.02 19.33
C GLU A 38 4.82 35.12 18.87
N ARG A 39 4.53 33.87 18.50
CA ARG A 39 5.57 32.90 18.10
C ARG A 39 6.01 33.05 16.66
N VAL A 40 5.29 33.81 15.84
CA VAL A 40 5.72 34.17 14.49
C VAL A 40 6.75 35.29 14.61
N LYS A 41 8.03 34.93 14.48
CA LYS A 41 9.15 35.85 14.72
C LYS A 41 9.49 36.70 13.51
N GLU A 42 9.11 36.23 12.33
CA GLU A 42 9.35 36.92 11.06
C GLU A 42 8.34 36.42 10.04
N ILE A 43 7.76 37.34 9.26
CA ILE A 43 6.86 37.02 8.15
C ILE A 43 7.16 37.96 6.98
N LYS A 44 7.18 37.40 5.78
CA LYS A 44 7.45 38.09 4.52
C LYS A 44 6.59 37.48 3.40
N SER A 45 6.41 38.21 2.30
CA SER A 45 5.67 37.74 1.12
C SER A 45 6.59 37.55 -0.09
N THR A 46 6.30 36.58 -0.94
CA THR A 46 7.01 36.38 -2.22
C THR A 46 6.38 37.22 -3.34
N PRO A 47 7.09 37.46 -4.47
CA PRO A 47 6.51 38.14 -5.63
C PRO A 47 5.28 37.42 -6.21
N GLU A 48 5.17 36.11 -6.02
CA GLU A 48 4.05 35.27 -6.44
C GLU A 48 2.85 35.32 -5.47
N GLY A 49 3.01 35.98 -4.31
CA GLY A 49 1.95 36.14 -3.30
C GLY A 49 1.93 35.07 -2.21
N SER A 50 2.95 34.21 -2.10
CA SER A 50 3.06 33.24 -1.00
C SER A 50 3.61 33.91 0.27
N LEU A 51 3.24 33.37 1.44
CA LEU A 51 3.71 33.85 2.74
C LEU A 51 4.83 32.96 3.25
N ILE A 52 5.94 33.54 3.68
CA ILE A 52 7.04 32.82 4.31
C ILE A 52 7.23 33.33 5.72
N ALA A 53 7.20 32.41 6.68
CA ALA A 53 7.30 32.74 8.09
C ALA A 53 8.31 31.88 8.85
N ARG A 54 8.95 32.50 9.84
CA ARG A 54 9.75 31.83 10.87
C ARG A 54 8.92 31.75 12.14
N VAL A 55 8.61 30.53 12.57
CA VAL A 55 7.71 30.25 13.70
C VAL A 55 8.44 29.47 14.79
N GLN A 56 8.39 29.99 16.03
CA GLN A 56 9.05 29.39 17.19
C GLN A 56 8.20 28.24 17.78
N GLY A 57 8.66 27.00 17.60
CA GLY A 57 8.12 25.82 18.26
C GLY A 57 9.03 25.33 19.39
N THR A 58 9.25 24.01 19.46
CA THR A 58 10.34 23.41 20.25
C THR A 58 11.71 23.87 19.75
N THR A 59 11.81 24.05 18.43
CA THR A 59 12.91 24.67 17.70
C THR A 59 12.32 25.70 16.72
N GLU A 60 13.17 26.40 15.97
CA GLU A 60 12.71 27.29 14.90
C GLU A 60 12.27 26.48 13.68
N TYR A 61 11.06 26.76 13.18
CA TYR A 61 10.52 26.16 11.96
C TYR A 61 10.28 27.24 10.91
N PHE A 62 10.49 26.88 9.65
CA PHE A 62 10.28 27.74 8.50
C PHE A 62 9.10 27.18 7.71
N THR A 63 8.14 28.03 7.37
CA THR A 63 6.94 27.62 6.64
C THR A 63 6.68 28.55 5.48
N GLU A 64 6.28 27.98 4.36
CA GLU A 64 5.79 28.68 3.18
C GLU A 64 4.32 28.31 3.00
N VAL A 65 3.44 29.30 2.85
CA VAL A 65 2.01 29.13 2.64
C VAL A 65 1.63 29.77 1.30
N SER A 66 1.00 29.00 0.43
CA SER A 66 0.53 29.46 -0.87
C SER A 66 -1.01 29.42 -0.92
N LEU A 67 -1.59 30.38 -1.63
CA LEU A 67 -3.04 30.47 -1.86
C LEU A 67 -3.30 30.50 -3.36
N GLU A 68 -3.59 29.33 -3.93
CA GLU A 68 -3.86 29.18 -5.36
C GLU A 68 -5.32 28.78 -5.60
N ASN A 69 -6.04 29.53 -6.44
CA ASN A 69 -7.45 29.27 -6.76
C ASN A 69 -8.36 29.12 -5.53
N GLY A 70 -8.07 29.84 -4.44
CA GLY A 70 -8.82 29.76 -3.18
C GLY A 70 -8.50 28.55 -2.30
N LYS A 71 -7.48 27.74 -2.65
CA LYS A 71 -6.99 26.63 -1.83
C LYS A 71 -5.67 26.99 -1.17
N LEU A 72 -5.62 26.82 0.15
CA LEU A 72 -4.40 26.95 0.94
C LEU A 72 -3.58 25.66 0.84
N SER A 73 -2.28 25.82 0.76
CA SER A 73 -1.30 24.75 0.95
C SER A 73 -0.11 25.31 1.72
N SER A 74 0.54 24.50 2.55
CA SER A 74 1.82 24.90 3.14
C SER A 74 2.83 23.78 3.17
N ILE A 75 4.09 24.20 3.08
CA ILE A 75 5.26 23.41 3.39
C ILE A 75 5.85 23.97 4.69
N CYS A 76 6.31 23.09 5.57
CA CYS A 76 6.92 23.47 6.83
C CYS A 76 8.04 22.51 7.21
N THR A 77 9.17 23.04 7.70
CA THR A 77 10.29 22.23 8.21
C THR A 77 10.02 21.49 9.52
N CYS A 78 8.76 21.46 9.99
CA CYS A 78 8.39 20.74 11.20
C CYS A 78 8.12 19.26 10.91
N PRO A 79 8.09 18.39 11.94
CA PRO A 79 7.84 16.95 11.75
C PRO A 79 6.52 16.60 11.04
N VAL A 80 5.58 17.54 10.93
CA VAL A 80 4.32 17.36 10.17
C VAL A 80 4.52 17.60 8.67
N GLY A 81 5.50 18.40 8.27
CA GLY A 81 5.88 18.63 6.87
C GLY A 81 4.98 19.59 6.08
N HIS A 82 3.65 19.51 6.24
CA HIS A 82 2.68 20.31 5.49
C HIS A 82 1.44 20.64 6.33
N ASP A 83 0.66 21.63 5.87
CA ASP A 83 -0.67 22.02 6.37
C ASP A 83 -0.79 22.02 7.91
N CYS A 84 0.27 22.54 8.54
CA CYS A 84 0.49 22.38 9.97
C CYS A 84 0.08 23.63 10.75
N LYS A 85 0.09 23.52 12.08
CA LYS A 85 -0.16 24.66 12.98
C LYS A 85 0.72 25.89 12.72
N HIS A 86 1.94 25.72 12.21
CA HIS A 86 2.84 26.84 11.91
C HIS A 86 2.39 27.60 10.65
N GLY A 87 1.92 26.89 9.62
CA GLY A 87 1.30 27.50 8.44
C GLY A 87 0.03 28.26 8.82
N VAL A 88 -0.81 27.68 9.68
CA VAL A 88 -1.98 28.39 10.23
C VAL A 88 -1.57 29.66 10.98
N ALA A 89 -0.58 29.58 11.87
CA ALA A 89 -0.10 30.74 12.62
C ALA A 89 0.42 31.85 11.69
N ALA A 90 1.12 31.49 10.61
CA ALA A 90 1.61 32.44 9.61
C ALA A 90 0.48 33.17 8.88
N VAL A 91 -0.58 32.46 8.47
CA VAL A 91 -1.76 33.08 7.84
C VAL A 91 -2.46 34.03 8.80
N LEU A 92 -2.67 33.62 10.06
CA LEU A 92 -3.36 34.46 11.04
C LEU A 92 -2.55 35.72 11.39
N GLU A 93 -1.24 35.60 11.55
CA GLU A 93 -0.33 36.73 11.78
C GLU A 93 -0.37 37.72 10.60
N TYR A 94 -0.39 37.20 9.37
CA TYR A 94 -0.49 38.02 8.17
C TYR A 94 -1.79 38.82 8.13
N LEU A 95 -2.91 38.16 8.43
CA LEU A 95 -4.23 38.77 8.46
C LEU A 95 -4.33 39.86 9.52
N GLU A 96 -3.78 39.63 10.72
CA GLU A 96 -3.74 40.63 11.79
C GLU A 96 -2.90 41.85 11.40
N ARG A 97 -1.70 41.66 10.83
CA ARG A 97 -0.85 42.77 10.38
C ARG A 97 -1.53 43.64 9.34
N ILE A 98 -2.25 43.02 8.42
CA ILE A 98 -3.04 43.73 7.42
C ILE A 98 -4.20 44.51 8.03
N GLU A 99 -4.90 43.93 9.01
CA GLU A 99 -5.98 44.61 9.74
C GLU A 99 -5.43 45.82 10.52
N GLN A 100 -4.21 45.72 11.04
CA GLN A 100 -3.49 46.80 11.71
C GLN A 100 -2.86 47.83 10.74
N GLY A 101 -2.91 47.58 9.42
CA GLY A 101 -2.39 48.47 8.39
C GLY A 101 -0.87 48.40 8.20
N GLU A 102 -0.22 47.32 8.64
CA GLU A 102 1.22 47.09 8.47
C GLU A 102 1.53 46.46 7.11
N GLU A 103 2.58 46.95 6.43
CA GLU A 103 3.07 46.35 5.19
C GLU A 103 4.02 45.18 5.49
N VAL A 104 3.72 44.01 4.91
CA VAL A 104 4.59 42.83 4.99
C VAL A 104 5.65 42.90 3.88
N PRO A 105 6.96 42.83 4.20
CA PRO A 105 8.01 43.02 3.21
C PRO A 105 8.01 41.93 2.13
N VAL A 106 8.14 42.34 0.86
CA VAL A 106 8.30 41.44 -0.28
C VAL A 106 9.78 41.06 -0.45
N ILE A 107 10.08 39.77 -0.54
CA ILE A 107 11.45 39.26 -0.73
C ILE A 107 11.80 38.98 -2.19
N THR A 108 13.10 39.00 -2.50
CA THR A 108 13.67 38.55 -3.78
C THR A 108 14.16 37.10 -3.68
N ASP A 109 14.13 36.33 -4.77
CA ASP A 109 14.42 34.88 -4.90
C ASP A 109 15.72 34.33 -4.28
N LYS A 110 16.58 35.18 -3.71
CA LYS A 110 17.84 34.81 -3.03
C LYS A 110 17.84 34.99 -1.51
N ASP A 111 16.69 35.25 -0.88
CA ASP A 111 16.59 35.34 0.58
C ASP A 111 16.74 33.94 1.22
N LEU A 112 17.60 33.84 2.24
CA LEU A 112 17.88 32.62 3.00
C LEU A 112 16.61 32.01 3.62
N LEU A 113 15.58 32.81 3.89
CA LEU A 113 14.27 32.33 4.38
C LEU A 113 13.56 31.42 3.37
N ILE A 114 13.63 31.73 2.08
CA ILE A 114 13.04 30.90 1.01
C ILE A 114 13.76 29.56 0.96
N THR A 115 15.10 29.60 0.95
CA THR A 115 15.91 28.39 0.94
C THR A 115 15.59 27.52 2.15
N ARG A 116 15.49 28.11 3.35
CA ARG A 116 15.19 27.36 4.58
C ARG A 116 13.78 26.78 4.63
N ALA A 117 12.77 27.50 4.15
CA ALA A 117 11.41 26.97 4.11
C ALA A 117 11.27 25.79 3.13
N ARG A 118 12.00 25.81 2.01
CA ARG A 118 11.92 24.80 0.95
C ARG A 118 12.85 23.60 1.15
N ILE A 119 13.80 23.64 2.10
CA ILE A 119 14.67 22.50 2.44
C ILE A 119 13.85 21.28 2.93
N GLY A 120 12.60 21.47 3.37
CA GLY A 120 11.72 20.40 3.86
C GLY A 120 10.72 19.80 2.85
N SER A 121 10.73 20.22 1.58
CA SER A 121 9.82 19.70 0.52
C SER A 121 10.56 18.99 -0.62
N ALA A 122 11.72 18.44 -0.34
CA ALA A 122 12.07 17.17 -0.94
C ALA A 122 11.68 16.11 0.09
N GLY A 123 10.49 15.55 -0.07
CA GLY A 123 10.26 14.19 0.42
C GLY A 123 11.40 13.31 -0.09
N ALA A 124 11.72 12.26 0.65
CA ALA A 124 12.77 11.30 0.35
C ALA A 124 12.53 10.56 -0.99
N GLU A 125 12.66 11.28 -2.09
CA GLU A 125 12.85 10.77 -3.43
C GLU A 125 14.20 11.27 -3.89
N THR A 126 15.17 10.34 -3.81
CA THR A 126 16.47 10.39 -4.48
C THR A 126 17.16 11.74 -4.41
N PHE A 127 17.96 11.94 -3.36
CA PHE A 127 19.19 12.70 -3.55
C PHE A 127 19.88 12.10 -4.79
N GLY A 128 19.89 12.86 -5.88
CA GLY A 128 20.80 12.65 -7.00
C GLY A 128 22.21 12.96 -6.52
N THR A 129 22.74 12.10 -5.64
CA THR A 129 24.09 12.18 -5.09
C THR A 129 25.09 11.36 -5.86
N PHE A 130 24.69 10.60 -6.89
CA PHE A 130 25.66 9.84 -7.67
C PHE A 130 26.70 10.76 -8.34
N ASP A 131 26.30 11.81 -9.05
CA ASP A 131 27.26 12.69 -9.73
C ASP A 131 28.13 13.55 -8.78
N ALA A 132 27.60 13.94 -7.62
CA ALA A 132 28.31 14.78 -6.64
C ALA A 132 29.26 13.97 -5.74
N GLU A 133 28.85 12.76 -5.32
CA GLU A 133 29.72 11.84 -4.58
C GLU A 133 30.79 11.22 -5.48
N GLU A 134 30.47 10.87 -6.72
CA GLU A 134 31.44 10.30 -7.66
C GLU A 134 32.54 11.32 -8.03
N SER A 135 32.18 12.60 -8.20
CA SER A 135 33.13 13.71 -8.34
C SER A 135 33.99 13.91 -7.09
N SER A 136 33.39 13.79 -5.89
CA SER A 136 34.11 13.88 -4.61
C SER A 136 35.10 12.72 -4.42
N LEU A 137 34.68 11.49 -4.72
CA LEU A 137 35.50 10.28 -4.67
C LEU A 137 36.64 10.31 -5.69
N GLN A 138 36.39 10.82 -6.91
CA GLN A 138 37.44 11.04 -7.90
C GLN A 138 38.48 12.07 -7.44
N ASN A 139 38.03 13.16 -6.80
CA ASN A 139 38.95 14.16 -6.26
C ASN A 139 39.76 13.63 -5.08
N LEU A 140 39.13 12.84 -4.19
CA LEU A 140 39.82 12.15 -3.10
C LEU A 140 40.85 11.16 -3.64
N ARG A 141 40.49 10.36 -4.65
CA ARG A 141 41.41 9.43 -5.32
C ARG A 141 42.62 10.15 -5.90
N LYS A 142 42.41 11.25 -6.65
CA LYS A 142 43.50 12.07 -7.20
C LYS A 142 44.42 12.64 -6.13
N TYR A 143 43.88 13.02 -4.98
CA TYR A 143 44.67 13.48 -3.84
C TYR A 143 45.50 12.33 -3.25
N LEU A 144 44.90 11.16 -2.99
CA LEU A 144 45.61 9.99 -2.46
C LEU A 144 46.69 9.49 -3.42
N GLU A 145 46.48 9.56 -4.74
CA GLU A 145 47.48 9.22 -5.76
C GLU A 145 48.70 10.15 -5.78
N GLN A 146 48.59 11.36 -5.22
CA GLN A 146 49.70 12.32 -5.12
C GLN A 146 50.55 12.13 -3.85
N LEU A 147 50.07 11.36 -2.87
CA LEU A 147 50.78 11.13 -1.61
C LEU A 147 51.86 10.06 -1.75
N GLU A 148 52.94 10.20 -0.98
CA GLU A 148 53.97 9.17 -0.94
C GLU A 148 53.52 7.96 -0.10
N LYS A 149 54.05 6.77 -0.40
CA LYS A 149 53.72 5.53 0.31
C LYS A 149 53.80 5.65 1.85
N PRO A 150 54.81 6.31 2.46
CA PRO A 150 54.84 6.49 3.91
C PRO A 150 53.67 7.33 4.45
N GLU A 151 53.25 8.37 3.72
CA GLU A 151 52.13 9.24 4.13
C GLU A 151 50.80 8.50 4.08
N LEU A 152 50.59 7.68 3.05
CA LEU A 152 49.42 6.81 2.94
C LEU A 152 49.35 5.77 4.07
N ILE A 153 50.49 5.19 4.45
CA ILE A 153 50.56 4.24 5.58
C ILE A 153 50.20 4.95 6.89
N GLU A 154 50.74 6.15 7.15
CA GLU A 154 50.41 6.89 8.36
C GLU A 154 48.92 7.27 8.43
N ILE A 155 48.33 7.66 7.30
CA ILE A 155 46.88 7.93 7.21
C ILE A 155 46.10 6.66 7.54
N LEU A 156 46.36 5.53 6.87
CA LEU A 156 45.65 4.28 7.10
C LEU A 156 45.79 3.78 8.54
N VAL A 157 47.00 3.84 9.12
CA VAL A 157 47.23 3.45 10.52
C VAL A 157 46.53 4.40 11.49
N ALA A 158 46.48 5.69 11.20
CA ALA A 158 45.77 6.66 12.04
C ALA A 158 44.25 6.44 12.00
N PHE A 159 43.69 6.16 10.82
CA PHE A 159 42.26 5.86 10.68
C PHE A 159 41.89 4.49 11.26
N ALA A 160 42.70 3.45 11.05
CA ALA A 160 42.52 2.13 11.65
C ALA A 160 42.54 2.12 13.19
N LYS A 161 43.14 3.14 13.81
CA LYS A 161 43.10 3.35 15.27
C LYS A 161 41.85 4.09 15.75
N LYS A 162 41.23 4.89 14.87
CA LYS A 162 40.04 5.69 15.18
C LYS A 162 38.75 4.96 14.87
N ASP A 163 38.78 4.14 13.83
CA ASP A 163 37.66 3.35 13.32
C ASP A 163 37.94 1.87 13.56
N SER A 164 37.12 1.25 14.41
CA SER A 164 37.30 -0.15 14.82
C SER A 164 37.09 -1.13 13.67
N LEU A 165 36.14 -0.85 12.78
CA LEU A 165 35.78 -1.68 11.62
C LEU A 165 36.89 -1.65 10.57
N LEU A 166 37.37 -0.47 10.19
CA LEU A 166 38.54 -0.36 9.29
C LEU A 166 39.78 -0.99 9.92
N GLY A 167 39.97 -0.82 11.23
CA GLY A 167 41.03 -1.47 11.96
C GLY A 167 40.94 -3.00 11.91
N LEU A 168 39.73 -3.56 12.04
CA LEU A 168 39.46 -4.99 11.94
C LEU A 168 39.77 -5.49 10.53
N TYR A 169 39.20 -4.84 9.51
CA TYR A 169 39.43 -5.13 8.09
C TYR A 169 40.93 -5.26 7.76
N LEU A 170 41.74 -4.27 8.13
CA LEU A 170 43.17 -4.28 7.82
C LEU A 170 43.95 -5.36 8.59
N ARG A 171 43.59 -5.64 9.85
CA ARG A 171 44.21 -6.73 10.63
C ARG A 171 43.89 -8.11 10.04
N ASP A 172 42.68 -8.29 9.55
CA ASP A 172 42.25 -9.54 8.96
C ASP A 172 42.88 -9.76 7.59
N ARG A 173 42.97 -8.72 6.75
CA ARG A 173 43.79 -8.76 5.52
C ARG A 173 45.26 -9.09 5.81
N GLN A 174 45.82 -8.56 6.90
CA GLN A 174 47.19 -8.88 7.31
C GLN A 174 47.33 -10.38 7.65
N LYS A 175 46.36 -10.97 8.37
CA LYS A 175 46.37 -12.41 8.69
C LYS A 175 46.17 -13.29 7.46
N LEU A 176 45.29 -12.89 6.54
CA LEU A 176 45.03 -13.61 5.28
C LEU A 176 46.26 -13.62 4.38
N ALA A 177 47.00 -12.51 4.31
CA ALA A 177 48.28 -12.44 3.60
C ALA A 177 49.36 -13.37 4.19
N SER A 178 49.18 -13.84 5.43
CA SER A 178 50.03 -14.87 6.06
C SER A 178 49.45 -16.30 5.98
N GLU A 179 48.49 -16.54 5.06
CA GLU A 179 47.85 -17.84 4.74
C GLU A 179 47.07 -18.49 5.91
N ASN A 180 46.33 -17.71 6.70
CA ASN A 180 45.45 -18.25 7.76
C ASN A 180 43.96 -17.89 7.58
N PRO A 181 43.28 -18.40 6.53
CA PRO A 181 41.83 -18.22 6.36
C PRO A 181 41.02 -18.91 7.46
N ALA A 182 41.47 -20.09 7.92
CA ALA A 182 40.77 -20.88 8.93
C ALA A 182 40.57 -20.13 10.27
N GLY A 183 41.56 -19.34 10.69
CA GLY A 183 41.45 -18.54 11.91
C GLY A 183 40.38 -17.45 11.83
N ILE A 184 40.16 -16.87 10.64
CA ILE A 184 39.12 -15.85 10.43
C ILE A 184 37.75 -16.49 10.35
N ILE A 185 37.63 -17.60 9.61
CA ILE A 185 36.38 -18.36 9.51
C ILE A 185 35.93 -18.83 10.91
N THR A 186 36.86 -19.35 11.72
CA THR A 186 36.58 -19.73 13.11
C THR A 186 36.12 -18.52 13.94
N GLY A 187 36.73 -17.35 13.71
CA GLY A 187 36.31 -16.08 14.34
C GLY A 187 34.89 -15.69 13.96
N ILE A 188 34.53 -15.77 12.67
CA ILE A 188 33.18 -15.47 12.17
C ILE A 188 32.15 -16.40 12.84
N TYR A 189 32.37 -17.72 12.83
CA TYR A 189 31.43 -18.64 13.49
C TYR A 189 31.35 -18.42 15.00
N SER A 190 32.45 -18.05 15.66
CA SER A 190 32.44 -17.76 17.10
C SER A 190 31.64 -16.49 17.42
N GLU A 191 31.80 -15.44 16.61
CA GLU A 191 31.04 -14.19 16.73
C GLU A 191 29.56 -14.42 16.43
N LEU A 192 29.24 -15.18 15.37
CA LEU A 192 27.87 -15.59 15.10
C LEU A 192 27.26 -16.37 16.28
N ASP A 193 27.95 -17.35 16.84
CA ASP A 193 27.46 -18.11 18.00
C ASP A 193 27.31 -17.25 19.28
N GLU A 194 28.03 -16.14 19.39
CA GLU A 194 27.88 -15.15 20.47
C GLU A 194 26.65 -14.27 20.22
N LEU A 195 26.53 -13.68 19.03
CA LEU A 195 25.36 -12.89 18.60
C LEU A 195 24.06 -13.71 18.73
N TRP A 196 24.07 -14.97 18.30
CA TRP A 196 22.91 -15.85 18.42
C TRP A 196 22.58 -16.24 19.87
N ARG A 197 23.58 -16.32 20.75
CA ARG A 197 23.34 -16.52 22.19
C ARG A 197 22.70 -15.29 22.83
N GLU A 198 23.16 -14.10 22.48
CA GLU A 198 22.55 -12.84 22.90
C GLU A 198 21.11 -12.73 22.40
N THR A 199 20.85 -13.20 21.17
CA THR A 199 19.50 -13.23 20.58
C THR A 199 18.60 -14.31 21.22
N GLY A 200 19.16 -15.44 21.64
CA GLY A 200 18.41 -16.56 22.25
C GLY A 200 18.04 -16.39 23.73
N ASP A 201 18.69 -15.45 24.44
CA ASP A 201 18.35 -15.08 25.83
C ASP A 201 17.37 -13.88 25.89
N TYR A 202 16.76 -13.53 24.75
CA TYR A 202 15.66 -12.55 24.67
C TYR A 202 14.47 -13.05 25.50
N ASP A 203 14.26 -12.46 26.67
CA ASP A 203 12.98 -12.55 27.38
C ASP A 203 11.95 -11.71 26.62
N TYR A 204 11.30 -12.34 25.63
CA TYR A 204 10.32 -11.77 24.69
C TYR A 204 9.12 -11.06 25.33
N TRP A 205 8.98 -11.11 26.64
CA TRP A 205 7.89 -10.49 27.39
C TRP A 205 8.25 -9.12 28.00
N SER A 206 9.47 -8.63 27.82
CA SER A 206 9.89 -7.32 28.32
C SER A 206 9.89 -6.27 27.20
N TYR A 207 8.96 -5.31 27.29
CA TYR A 207 8.84 -4.14 26.41
C TYR A 207 10.02 -3.13 26.55
N GLU A 208 11.19 -3.56 27.02
CA GLU A 208 12.31 -2.69 27.44
C GLU A 208 13.71 -3.15 26.97
N ASN A 209 13.83 -4.09 26.03
CA ASN A 209 15.16 -4.46 25.50
C ASN A 209 15.46 -3.75 24.16
N GLU A 210 16.30 -2.72 24.25
CA GLU A 210 16.69 -1.79 23.16
C GLU A 210 17.94 -2.23 22.36
N ASN A 211 18.48 -3.43 22.55
CA ASN A 211 19.76 -3.83 21.93
C ASN A 211 19.61 -4.93 20.88
N VAL A 212 19.43 -4.52 19.62
CA VAL A 212 19.59 -5.40 18.47
C VAL A 212 21.06 -5.79 18.29
N PRO A 213 21.37 -7.09 18.07
CA PRO A 213 22.75 -7.55 17.90
C PRO A 213 23.46 -6.84 16.72
N ASP A 214 24.72 -6.48 16.93
CA ASP A 214 25.52 -5.77 15.92
C ASP A 214 26.32 -6.75 15.05
N PHE A 215 25.91 -6.91 13.79
CA PHE A 215 26.58 -7.76 12.81
C PHE A 215 27.72 -7.05 12.05
N SER A 216 28.05 -5.79 12.40
CA SER A 216 29.05 -5.01 11.65
C SER A 216 30.42 -5.69 11.59
N ASP A 217 30.87 -6.31 12.68
CA ASP A 217 32.14 -7.04 12.73
C ASP A 217 32.11 -8.28 11.81
N VAL A 218 31.00 -9.02 11.81
CA VAL A 218 30.79 -10.17 10.92
C VAL A 218 30.84 -9.72 9.46
N GLN A 219 30.09 -8.68 9.10
CA GLN A 219 30.05 -8.15 7.74
C GLN A 219 31.47 -7.76 7.25
N VAL A 220 32.23 -7.03 8.06
CA VAL A 220 33.61 -6.63 7.73
C VAL A 220 34.55 -7.82 7.53
N ARG A 221 34.36 -8.90 8.30
CA ARG A 221 35.14 -10.13 8.11
C ARG A 221 34.78 -10.85 6.82
N LEU A 222 33.49 -10.87 6.45
CA LEU A 222 33.05 -11.42 5.16
C LEU A 222 33.67 -10.61 4.00
N GLU A 223 33.65 -9.28 4.08
CA GLU A 223 34.28 -8.39 3.09
C GLU A 223 35.81 -8.63 3.01
N SER A 224 36.46 -8.84 4.17
CA SER A 224 37.89 -9.12 4.23
C SER A 224 38.26 -10.44 3.54
N LEU A 225 37.44 -11.47 3.67
CA LEU A 225 37.61 -12.76 2.98
C LEU A 225 37.40 -12.59 1.47
N LEU A 226 36.33 -11.90 1.07
CA LEU A 226 36.00 -11.63 -0.34
C LEU A 226 37.16 -10.88 -1.03
N ASP A 227 37.58 -9.75 -0.46
CA ASP A 227 38.62 -8.89 -1.04
C ASP A 227 40.05 -9.49 -0.97
N SER A 228 40.20 -10.62 -0.28
CA SER A 228 41.45 -11.39 -0.21
C SER A 228 41.43 -12.63 -1.12
N GLY A 229 40.33 -12.87 -1.85
CA GLY A 229 40.22 -13.96 -2.81
C GLY A 229 39.76 -15.30 -2.24
N HIS A 230 38.96 -15.28 -1.17
CA HIS A 230 38.37 -16.46 -0.53
C HIS A 230 36.81 -16.46 -0.64
N PRO A 231 36.24 -16.47 -1.87
CA PRO A 231 34.79 -16.38 -2.06
C PRO A 231 34.05 -17.69 -1.75
N ASP A 232 34.70 -18.84 -1.89
CA ASP A 232 34.05 -20.15 -1.74
C ASP A 232 33.65 -20.41 -0.28
N GLU A 233 34.51 -20.01 0.66
CA GLU A 233 34.26 -20.15 2.09
C GLU A 233 33.09 -19.29 2.60
N LEU A 234 32.74 -18.22 1.87
CA LEU A 234 31.60 -17.36 2.19
C LEU A 234 30.26 -18.02 1.89
N LEU A 235 30.22 -18.97 0.96
CA LEU A 235 28.98 -19.66 0.58
C LEU A 235 28.46 -20.54 1.72
N ASP A 236 29.34 -21.26 2.41
CA ASP A 236 28.98 -22.06 3.58
C ASP A 236 28.53 -21.18 4.75
N ILE A 237 29.19 -20.03 4.95
CA ILE A 237 28.80 -19.06 5.97
C ILE A 237 27.41 -18.48 5.67
N GLY A 238 27.12 -18.14 4.41
CA GLY A 238 25.81 -17.65 3.99
C GLY A 238 24.68 -18.64 4.27
N LYS A 239 24.91 -19.94 4.04
CA LYS A 239 23.94 -20.99 4.40
C LYS A 239 23.70 -21.03 5.91
N ALA A 240 24.78 -20.99 6.71
CA ALA A 240 24.69 -21.00 8.16
C ALA A 240 23.98 -19.76 8.71
N LEU A 241 24.16 -18.59 8.09
CA LEU A 241 23.44 -17.37 8.44
C LEU A 241 21.93 -17.53 8.23
N MET A 242 21.50 -18.00 7.05
CA MET A 242 20.08 -18.22 6.76
C MET A 242 19.46 -19.28 7.67
N ASP A 243 20.16 -20.41 7.91
CA ASP A 243 19.67 -21.48 8.80
C ASP A 243 19.49 -20.99 10.24
N LYS A 244 20.36 -20.08 10.70
CA LYS A 244 20.25 -19.51 12.04
C LYS A 244 19.14 -18.47 12.13
N TYR A 245 19.01 -17.62 11.11
CA TYR A 245 17.95 -16.62 11.05
C TYR A 245 16.57 -17.26 11.02
N ASP A 246 16.35 -18.30 10.20
CA ASP A 246 15.07 -19.01 10.13
C ASP A 246 14.59 -19.50 11.51
N GLY A 247 15.53 -19.95 12.36
CA GLY A 247 15.23 -20.39 13.73
C GLY A 247 14.83 -19.28 14.72
N ILE A 248 15.03 -18.00 14.37
CA ILE A 248 14.70 -16.84 15.22
C ILE A 248 13.72 -15.85 14.55
N ALA A 249 13.41 -16.04 13.27
CA ALA A 249 12.71 -15.03 12.47
C ALA A 249 11.27 -14.75 12.93
N GLU A 250 10.58 -15.71 13.56
CA GLU A 250 9.27 -15.49 14.20
C GLU A 250 9.31 -14.39 15.27
N TYR A 251 10.50 -14.09 15.76
CA TYR A 251 10.70 -13.18 16.86
C TYR A 251 11.28 -11.82 16.48
N ASP A 252 11.69 -11.64 15.22
CA ASP A 252 12.17 -10.37 14.69
C ASP A 252 11.01 -9.51 14.17
N GLU A 253 10.12 -9.09 15.08
CA GLU A 253 8.86 -8.42 14.71
C GLU A 253 9.06 -7.12 13.91
N GLU A 254 10.16 -6.40 14.16
CA GLU A 254 10.50 -5.16 13.44
C GLU A 254 11.43 -5.39 12.24
N GLY A 255 11.92 -6.63 12.02
CA GLY A 255 12.79 -6.98 10.90
C GLY A 255 14.20 -6.42 10.99
N GLU A 256 14.64 -5.97 12.17
CA GLU A 256 15.94 -5.33 12.35
C GLU A 256 17.08 -6.34 12.22
N ILE A 257 16.93 -7.55 12.76
CA ILE A 257 17.92 -8.61 12.65
C ILE A 257 17.97 -9.12 11.20
N GLY A 258 16.83 -9.30 10.56
CA GLY A 258 16.69 -9.67 9.16
C GLY A 258 17.42 -8.70 8.25
N THR A 259 17.30 -7.39 8.50
CA THR A 259 18.04 -6.35 7.76
C THR A 259 19.56 -6.52 7.92
N LYS A 260 20.04 -6.83 9.13
CA LYS A 260 21.47 -7.06 9.39
C LYS A 260 22.01 -8.32 8.72
N VAL A 261 21.22 -9.40 8.72
CA VAL A 261 21.53 -10.65 8.01
C VAL A 261 21.56 -10.40 6.50
N SER A 262 20.60 -9.65 5.98
CA SER A 262 20.52 -9.27 4.55
C SER A 262 21.78 -8.53 4.09
N ASN A 263 22.27 -7.55 4.87
CA ASN A 263 23.54 -6.86 4.57
C ASN A 263 24.75 -7.82 4.54
N CYS A 264 24.78 -8.85 5.39
CA CYS A 264 25.81 -9.88 5.32
C CYS A 264 25.66 -10.73 4.04
N MET A 265 24.42 -11.06 3.67
CA MET A 265 24.11 -11.85 2.48
C MET A 265 24.44 -11.12 1.18
N ASP A 266 24.38 -9.79 1.13
CA ASP A 266 24.89 -9.00 -0.01
C ASP A 266 26.36 -9.30 -0.32
N VAL A 267 27.18 -9.48 0.72
CA VAL A 267 28.59 -9.85 0.56
C VAL A 267 28.70 -11.29 0.04
N VAL A 268 27.85 -12.20 0.52
CA VAL A 268 27.79 -13.59 0.07
C VAL A 268 27.37 -13.69 -1.39
N PHE A 269 26.38 -12.92 -1.85
CA PHE A 269 25.99 -12.92 -3.27
C PHE A 269 27.07 -12.32 -4.18
N LYS A 270 27.80 -11.29 -3.73
CA LYS A 270 29.00 -10.83 -4.45
C LYS A 270 30.08 -11.91 -4.52
N ALA A 271 30.22 -12.71 -3.47
CA ALA A 271 31.13 -13.86 -3.44
C ALA A 271 30.67 -14.98 -4.39
N LEU A 272 29.36 -15.23 -4.48
CA LEU A 272 28.78 -16.22 -5.39
C LEU A 272 29.18 -15.96 -6.85
N SER A 273 29.08 -14.70 -7.32
CA SER A 273 29.51 -14.36 -8.67
C SER A 273 31.02 -14.59 -8.89
N GLN A 274 31.85 -14.51 -7.83
CA GLN A 274 33.30 -14.73 -7.86
C GLN A 274 33.76 -16.15 -7.51
N SER A 275 32.84 -17.03 -7.08
CA SER A 275 33.17 -18.38 -6.61
C SER A 275 33.69 -19.28 -7.74
N SER A 276 34.40 -20.35 -7.35
CA SER A 276 34.97 -21.34 -8.28
C SER A 276 33.94 -22.34 -8.83
N LEU A 277 32.69 -22.28 -8.35
CA LEU A 277 31.58 -23.13 -8.79
C LEU A 277 31.25 -22.94 -10.28
N TYR A 278 30.74 -24.00 -10.93
CA TYR A 278 30.13 -23.86 -12.25
C TYR A 278 28.85 -23.02 -12.16
N ALA A 279 28.44 -22.38 -13.26
CA ALA A 279 27.32 -21.44 -13.20
C ALA A 279 26.01 -22.12 -12.78
N TYR A 280 25.73 -23.33 -13.24
CA TYR A 280 24.56 -24.10 -12.78
C TYR A 280 24.62 -24.43 -11.27
N GLU A 281 25.81 -24.63 -10.69
CA GLU A 281 25.98 -24.85 -9.26
C GLU A 281 25.75 -23.56 -8.46
N LYS A 282 26.16 -22.41 -9.01
CA LYS A 282 25.82 -21.10 -8.45
C LYS A 282 24.31 -20.88 -8.45
N MET A 283 23.61 -21.26 -9.52
CA MET A 283 22.14 -21.21 -9.58
C MET A 283 21.48 -22.11 -8.53
N LEU A 284 22.02 -23.32 -8.33
CA LEU A 284 21.52 -24.24 -7.28
C LEU A 284 21.73 -23.66 -5.88
N TYR A 285 22.84 -22.97 -5.65
CA TYR A 285 23.10 -22.27 -4.39
C TYR A 285 22.11 -21.11 -4.19
N ALA A 286 21.93 -20.25 -5.20
CA ALA A 286 20.99 -19.13 -5.13
C ALA A 286 19.56 -19.61 -4.84
N LEU A 287 19.11 -20.66 -5.53
CA LEU A 287 17.81 -21.28 -5.26
C LEU A 287 17.69 -21.81 -3.83
N GLU A 288 18.73 -22.44 -3.30
CA GLU A 288 18.73 -22.95 -1.92
C GLU A 288 18.61 -21.82 -0.89
N ILE A 289 19.27 -20.69 -1.12
CA ILE A 289 19.15 -19.51 -0.26
C ILE A 289 17.75 -18.90 -0.33
N GLU A 290 17.18 -18.76 -1.54
CA GLU A 290 15.82 -18.24 -1.72
C GLU A 290 14.76 -19.11 -1.06
N LEU A 291 14.91 -20.44 -1.14
CA LEU A 291 14.00 -21.37 -0.45
C LEU A 291 14.09 -21.29 1.07
N LYS A 292 15.20 -20.80 1.62
CA LYS A 292 15.37 -20.56 3.06
C LYS A 292 14.87 -19.18 3.50
N ASP A 293 14.58 -18.28 2.56
CA ASP A 293 14.12 -16.93 2.89
C ASP A 293 12.60 -16.88 3.10
N ASN A 294 12.14 -17.56 4.15
CA ASN A 294 10.72 -17.65 4.49
C ASN A 294 10.10 -16.30 4.91
N TYR A 295 10.93 -15.29 5.19
CA TYR A 295 10.53 -14.00 5.73
C TYR A 295 10.85 -12.83 4.78
N ASN A 296 11.33 -13.13 3.57
CA ASN A 296 11.65 -12.15 2.53
C ASN A 296 12.58 -11.05 3.05
N ILE A 297 13.65 -11.45 3.75
CA ILE A 297 14.67 -10.53 4.26
C ILE A 297 15.70 -10.16 3.19
N LEU A 298 15.83 -10.96 2.14
CA LEU A 298 16.77 -10.72 1.07
C LEU A 298 16.16 -9.73 0.06
N ASP A 299 16.92 -8.72 -0.29
CA ASP A 299 16.55 -7.81 -1.36
C ASP A 299 16.64 -8.49 -2.74
N GLU A 300 15.96 -7.91 -3.74
CA GLU A 300 16.06 -8.40 -5.13
C GLU A 300 17.52 -8.36 -5.63
N HIS A 301 18.16 -9.53 -5.68
CA HIS A 301 19.54 -9.64 -6.14
C HIS A 301 19.61 -9.81 -7.68
N PRO A 302 20.51 -9.10 -8.39
CA PRO A 302 20.63 -9.18 -9.86
C PRO A 302 21.20 -10.51 -10.39
N PHE A 303 21.48 -11.49 -9.55
CA PHE A 303 22.11 -12.77 -9.93
C PHE A 303 21.38 -13.45 -11.09
N TRP A 304 20.05 -13.53 -11.05
CA TRP A 304 19.26 -14.17 -12.11
C TRP A 304 19.19 -13.37 -13.43
N LYS A 305 19.68 -12.12 -13.41
CA LYS A 305 19.82 -11.24 -14.59
C LYS A 305 21.20 -11.37 -15.23
N GLU A 306 22.12 -12.15 -14.66
CA GLU A 306 23.42 -12.44 -15.27
C GLU A 306 23.28 -13.26 -16.57
N ASP A 307 24.22 -13.07 -17.49
CA ASP A 307 24.25 -13.74 -18.79
C ASP A 307 24.81 -15.16 -18.67
N PHE A 308 23.95 -16.11 -18.31
CA PHE A 308 24.30 -17.53 -18.30
C PHE A 308 24.05 -18.19 -19.66
N SER A 309 24.90 -19.16 -20.01
CA SER A 309 24.76 -19.89 -21.28
C SER A 309 23.56 -20.86 -21.26
N GLN A 310 23.01 -21.18 -22.45
CA GLN A 310 21.91 -22.15 -22.58
C GLN A 310 22.26 -23.53 -21.99
N GLU A 311 23.54 -23.94 -22.08
CA GLU A 311 24.01 -25.21 -21.52
C GLU A 311 23.95 -25.20 -19.99
N GLU A 312 24.29 -24.10 -19.34
CA GLU A 312 24.22 -23.96 -17.88
C GLU A 312 22.77 -23.99 -17.39
N TRP A 313 21.86 -23.33 -18.12
CA TRP A 313 20.41 -23.41 -17.86
C TRP A 313 19.88 -24.83 -18.02
N ARG A 314 20.38 -25.60 -19.01
CA ARG A 314 20.02 -27.00 -19.18
C ARG A 314 20.48 -27.84 -18.00
N LEU A 315 21.74 -27.72 -17.58
CA LEU A 315 22.28 -28.48 -16.43
C LEU A 315 21.55 -28.14 -15.13
N PHE A 316 21.18 -26.88 -14.95
CA PHE A 316 20.34 -26.44 -13.83
C PHE A 316 18.96 -27.09 -13.88
N ALA A 317 18.27 -27.03 -15.03
CA ALA A 317 16.96 -27.67 -15.22
C ALA A 317 17.00 -29.19 -14.99
N GLU A 318 18.02 -29.89 -15.49
CA GLU A 318 18.22 -31.32 -15.25
C GLU A 318 18.40 -31.63 -13.76
N SER A 319 19.15 -30.80 -13.03
CA SER A 319 19.33 -30.92 -11.59
C SER A 319 18.01 -30.75 -10.83
N LEU A 320 17.17 -29.79 -11.23
CA LEU A 320 15.85 -29.57 -10.64
C LEU A 320 14.90 -30.75 -10.93
N LYS A 321 14.86 -31.26 -12.17
CA LYS A 321 14.07 -32.44 -12.53
C LYS A 321 14.46 -33.64 -11.66
N PHE A 322 15.75 -33.87 -11.46
CA PHE A 322 16.23 -34.95 -10.61
C PHE A 322 15.79 -34.77 -9.14
N ARG A 323 15.90 -33.54 -8.59
CA ARG A 323 15.45 -33.23 -7.22
C ARG A 323 13.95 -33.48 -7.04
N LEU A 324 13.11 -33.03 -7.97
CA LEU A 324 11.66 -33.25 -7.93
C LEU A 324 11.32 -34.75 -8.01
N GLN A 325 11.99 -35.51 -8.88
CA GLN A 325 11.79 -36.97 -8.99
C GLN A 325 12.21 -37.74 -7.73
N GLU A 326 13.28 -37.35 -7.06
CA GLU A 326 13.70 -37.98 -5.80
C GLU A 326 12.75 -37.64 -4.65
N ALA A 327 12.24 -36.40 -4.61
CA ALA A 327 11.21 -35.97 -3.68
C ALA A 327 9.90 -36.74 -3.83
N GLU A 328 9.54 -37.17 -5.04
CA GLU A 328 8.35 -38.02 -5.27
C GLU A 328 8.51 -39.45 -4.74
N LYS A 329 9.73 -40.01 -4.79
CA LYS A 329 9.99 -41.40 -4.37
C LYS A 329 10.08 -41.55 -2.87
N THR A 330 10.46 -40.48 -2.18
CA THR A 330 10.61 -40.46 -0.74
C THR A 330 9.26 -40.07 -0.13
N GLU A 331 8.58 -40.97 0.60
CA GLU A 331 7.40 -40.61 1.43
C GLU A 331 7.71 -39.53 2.48
N ASN A 332 8.98 -39.10 2.58
CA ASN A 332 9.41 -37.89 3.28
C ASN A 332 9.42 -36.73 2.30
N ALA A 333 8.66 -35.69 2.60
CA ALA A 333 8.70 -34.45 1.86
C ALA A 333 10.11 -33.83 2.00
N LEU A 334 10.92 -33.95 0.93
CA LEU A 334 12.18 -33.19 0.77
C LEU A 334 11.93 -31.66 0.83
N TYR A 335 10.66 -31.26 0.76
CA TYR A 335 10.15 -29.91 0.82
C TYR A 335 9.13 -29.79 1.96
N ASN A 336 9.30 -28.77 2.80
CA ASN A 336 8.51 -28.57 4.01
C ASN A 336 7.14 -27.93 3.71
N SER A 337 6.95 -27.32 2.53
CA SER A 337 5.70 -26.63 2.16
C SER A 337 5.30 -26.79 0.68
N SER A 338 4.00 -26.60 0.40
CA SER A 338 3.46 -26.54 -0.97
C SER A 338 4.08 -25.41 -1.79
N TRP A 339 4.46 -24.31 -1.12
CA TRP A 339 5.11 -23.16 -1.75
C TRP A 339 6.52 -23.49 -2.27
N GLU A 340 7.35 -24.19 -1.48
CA GLU A 340 8.70 -24.59 -1.91
C GLU A 340 8.64 -25.44 -3.19
N TRP A 341 7.67 -26.36 -3.25
CA TRP A 341 7.46 -27.18 -4.44
C TRP A 341 7.12 -26.31 -5.65
N ASP A 342 6.12 -25.44 -5.52
CA ASP A 342 5.65 -24.61 -6.61
C ASP A 342 6.73 -23.64 -7.12
N TYR A 343 7.51 -23.08 -6.21
CA TYR A 343 8.63 -22.20 -6.50
C TYR A 343 9.74 -22.90 -7.31
N ILE A 344 10.06 -24.15 -6.96
CA ILE A 344 11.06 -24.94 -7.71
C ILE A 344 10.55 -25.26 -9.11
N VAL A 345 9.26 -25.57 -9.26
CA VAL A 345 8.67 -25.79 -10.59
C VAL A 345 8.70 -24.51 -11.41
N ASP A 346 8.41 -23.33 -10.83
CA ASP A 346 8.53 -22.05 -11.53
C ASP A 346 9.97 -21.80 -12.01
N ARG A 347 10.96 -22.08 -11.16
CA ARG A 347 12.38 -21.99 -11.51
C ARG A 347 12.78 -23.00 -12.58
N LEU A 348 12.21 -24.20 -12.57
CA LEU A 348 12.41 -25.20 -13.62
C LEU A 348 11.83 -24.73 -14.96
N VAL A 349 10.63 -24.14 -14.96
CA VAL A 349 9.99 -23.60 -16.16
C VAL A 349 10.83 -22.47 -16.77
N ASP A 350 11.30 -21.52 -15.95
CA ASP A 350 12.20 -20.44 -16.41
C ASP A 350 13.50 -21.00 -16.98
N ALA A 351 14.11 -21.97 -16.29
CA ALA A 351 15.34 -22.62 -16.73
C ALA A 351 15.18 -23.35 -18.08
N LEU A 352 14.08 -24.08 -18.29
CA LEU A 352 13.78 -24.73 -19.56
C LEU A 352 13.57 -23.73 -20.69
N GLY A 353 12.88 -22.62 -20.41
CA GLY A 353 12.72 -21.53 -21.37
C GLY A 353 14.06 -20.95 -21.81
N LYS A 354 14.93 -20.63 -20.86
CA LYS A 354 16.28 -20.09 -21.13
C LYS A 354 17.25 -21.10 -21.76
N ALA A 355 17.07 -22.39 -21.48
CA ALA A 355 17.80 -23.47 -22.14
C ALA A 355 17.35 -23.73 -23.59
N GLY A 356 16.22 -23.16 -24.02
CA GLY A 356 15.64 -23.42 -25.34
C GLY A 356 14.92 -24.78 -25.47
N LEU A 357 14.51 -25.37 -24.35
CA LEU A 357 13.79 -26.65 -24.25
C LEU A 357 12.29 -26.42 -23.99
N SER A 358 11.68 -25.52 -24.75
CA SER A 358 10.30 -25.08 -24.52
C SER A 358 9.27 -26.19 -24.71
N GLU A 359 9.59 -27.23 -25.48
CA GLU A 359 8.74 -28.41 -25.70
C GLU A 359 8.48 -29.22 -24.43
N GLU A 360 9.33 -29.11 -23.42
CA GLU A 360 9.19 -29.83 -22.14
C GLU A 360 8.31 -29.08 -21.13
N ILE A 361 8.09 -27.78 -21.31
CA ILE A 361 7.42 -26.92 -20.32
C ILE A 361 5.95 -27.33 -20.16
N ILE A 362 5.20 -27.43 -21.26
CA ILE A 362 3.75 -27.74 -21.21
C ILE A 362 3.50 -29.11 -20.53
N PRO A 363 4.17 -30.22 -20.92
CA PRO A 363 3.96 -31.51 -20.25
C PRO A 363 4.22 -31.48 -18.74
N ILE A 364 5.24 -30.74 -18.28
CA ILE A 364 5.54 -30.58 -16.85
C ILE A 364 4.42 -29.80 -16.16
N CYS A 365 3.97 -28.69 -16.75
CA CYS A 365 2.90 -27.89 -16.17
C CYS A 365 1.54 -28.61 -16.16
N GLU A 366 1.27 -29.49 -17.13
CA GLU A 366 0.08 -30.35 -17.13
C GLU A 366 0.11 -31.35 -15.97
N LEU A 367 1.25 -32.02 -15.75
CA LEU A 367 1.41 -32.92 -14.62
C LEU A 367 1.25 -32.18 -13.28
N GLU A 368 1.85 -30.99 -13.17
CA GLU A 368 1.78 -30.20 -11.93
C GLU A 368 0.40 -29.59 -11.69
N ALA A 369 -0.34 -29.20 -12.72
CA ALA A 369 -1.71 -28.72 -12.55
C ALA A 369 -2.62 -29.79 -11.93
N GLU A 370 -2.50 -31.05 -12.36
CA GLU A 370 -3.26 -32.18 -11.79
C GLU A 370 -2.81 -32.54 -10.37
N ARG A 371 -1.52 -32.29 -10.06
CA ARG A 371 -0.89 -32.76 -8.83
C ARG A 371 -1.00 -31.76 -7.68
N SER A 372 -0.69 -30.50 -7.95
CA SER A 372 -0.58 -29.43 -6.95
C SER A 372 -1.65 -28.35 -7.10
N GLY A 373 -2.57 -28.47 -8.06
CA GLY A 373 -3.61 -27.45 -8.30
C GLY A 373 -3.08 -26.23 -9.06
N SER A 374 -1.86 -26.29 -9.60
CA SER A 374 -1.16 -25.18 -10.26
C SER A 374 -1.67 -24.86 -11.68
N TYR A 375 -2.99 -24.83 -11.85
CA TYR A 375 -3.68 -24.60 -13.11
C TYR A 375 -3.35 -23.24 -13.75
N VAL A 376 -3.20 -22.18 -12.93
CA VAL A 376 -2.97 -20.81 -13.42
C VAL A 376 -1.67 -20.71 -14.20
N ARG A 377 -0.59 -21.34 -13.71
CA ARG A 377 0.70 -21.39 -14.40
C ARG A 377 0.57 -22.03 -15.78
N LEU A 378 -0.04 -23.20 -15.85
CA LEU A 378 -0.24 -23.93 -17.11
C LEU A 378 -1.04 -23.08 -18.11
N VAL A 379 -2.13 -22.49 -17.68
CA VAL A 379 -2.99 -21.67 -18.53
C VAL A 379 -2.23 -20.47 -19.10
N ARG A 380 -1.44 -19.77 -18.28
CA ARG A 380 -0.63 -18.64 -18.75
C ARG A 380 0.38 -19.06 -19.81
N ILE A 381 1.09 -20.17 -19.58
CA ILE A 381 2.06 -20.74 -20.55
C ILE A 381 1.37 -21.11 -21.87
N LEU A 382 0.18 -21.72 -21.81
CA LEU A 382 -0.59 -22.07 -23.00
C LEU A 382 -1.00 -20.81 -23.79
N LEU A 383 -1.46 -19.76 -23.10
CA LEU A 383 -1.80 -18.49 -23.74
C LEU A 383 -0.60 -17.82 -24.38
N ASP A 384 0.55 -17.79 -23.70
CA ASP A 384 1.80 -17.21 -24.23
C ASP A 384 2.31 -17.98 -25.46
N SER A 385 2.08 -19.30 -25.51
CA SER A 385 2.38 -20.13 -26.69
C SER A 385 1.36 -20.01 -27.83
N GLY A 386 0.23 -19.34 -27.57
CA GLY A 386 -0.86 -19.15 -28.53
C GLY A 386 -1.86 -20.32 -28.61
N ASP A 387 -1.73 -21.35 -27.78
CA ASP A 387 -2.63 -22.51 -27.74
C ASP A 387 -3.87 -22.21 -26.87
N LYS A 388 -4.69 -21.29 -27.39
CA LYS A 388 -5.86 -20.76 -26.68
C LYS A 388 -6.93 -21.80 -26.41
N GLU A 389 -7.14 -22.72 -27.35
CA GLU A 389 -8.16 -23.78 -27.22
C GLU A 389 -7.84 -24.67 -26.02
N LYS A 390 -6.58 -25.10 -25.92
CA LYS A 390 -6.10 -25.91 -24.79
C LYS A 390 -6.09 -25.12 -23.49
N ALA A 391 -5.76 -23.83 -23.52
CA ALA A 391 -5.85 -22.96 -22.34
C ALA A 391 -7.28 -22.92 -21.78
N GLU A 392 -8.29 -22.75 -22.64
CA GLU A 392 -9.69 -22.76 -22.21
C GLU A 392 -10.10 -24.12 -21.61
N GLU A 393 -9.71 -25.25 -22.22
CA GLU A 393 -9.98 -26.58 -21.67
C GLU A 393 -9.44 -26.73 -20.23
N TRP A 394 -8.20 -26.30 -19.99
CA TRP A 394 -7.58 -26.35 -18.67
C TRP A 394 -8.18 -25.35 -17.68
N ILE A 395 -8.67 -24.20 -18.15
CA ILE A 395 -9.46 -23.27 -17.31
C ILE A 395 -10.73 -23.96 -16.81
N TYR A 396 -11.51 -24.58 -17.70
CA TYR A 396 -12.75 -25.26 -17.30
C TYR A 396 -12.49 -26.37 -16.30
N ARG A 397 -11.44 -27.17 -16.56
CA ARG A 397 -11.02 -28.24 -15.67
C ARG A 397 -10.58 -27.69 -14.30
N GLY A 398 -9.67 -26.72 -14.30
CA GLY A 398 -9.13 -26.13 -13.09
C GLY A 398 -10.21 -25.46 -12.24
N ILE A 399 -11.14 -24.72 -12.84
CA ILE A 399 -12.28 -24.13 -12.10
C ILE A 399 -13.12 -25.24 -11.45
N LYS A 400 -13.39 -26.34 -12.16
CA LYS A 400 -14.21 -27.42 -11.63
C LYS A 400 -13.53 -28.16 -10.47
N GLU A 401 -12.22 -28.37 -10.55
CA GLU A 401 -11.46 -29.10 -9.54
C GLU A 401 -11.14 -28.24 -8.30
N THR A 402 -10.89 -26.94 -8.47
CA THR A 402 -10.43 -26.06 -7.38
C THR A 402 -11.55 -25.28 -6.67
N ARG A 403 -12.79 -25.25 -7.21
CA ARG A 403 -13.88 -24.38 -6.72
C ARG A 403 -14.21 -24.53 -5.24
N GLU A 404 -14.13 -25.74 -4.68
CA GLU A 404 -14.49 -26.01 -3.28
C GLU A 404 -13.32 -25.82 -2.31
N GLU A 405 -12.14 -26.31 -2.68
CA GLU A 405 -10.95 -26.36 -1.80
C GLU A 405 -10.07 -25.11 -1.94
N GLU A 406 -10.01 -24.50 -3.13
CA GLU A 406 -9.17 -23.35 -3.47
C GLU A 406 -9.95 -22.29 -4.28
N PRO A 407 -10.92 -21.60 -3.67
CA PRO A 407 -11.76 -20.62 -4.38
C PRO A 407 -10.96 -19.46 -5.00
N GLY A 408 -9.78 -19.14 -4.44
CA GLY A 408 -8.87 -18.13 -5.01
C GLY A 408 -8.33 -18.54 -6.39
N THR A 409 -7.85 -19.78 -6.52
CA THR A 409 -7.37 -20.34 -7.78
C THR A 409 -8.49 -20.40 -8.82
N ALA A 410 -9.68 -20.86 -8.42
CA ALA A 410 -10.86 -20.89 -9.29
C ALA A 410 -11.26 -19.49 -9.78
N HIS A 411 -11.19 -18.48 -8.93
CA HIS A 411 -11.50 -17.09 -9.31
C HIS A 411 -10.46 -16.54 -10.30
N GLN A 412 -9.16 -16.80 -10.09
CA GLN A 412 -8.12 -16.37 -11.02
C GLN A 412 -8.31 -17.00 -12.42
N LEU A 413 -8.62 -18.30 -12.48
CA LEU A 413 -8.93 -18.97 -13.75
C LEU A 413 -10.18 -18.38 -14.42
N TRP A 414 -11.21 -18.04 -13.65
CA TRP A 414 -12.40 -17.37 -14.16
C TRP A 414 -12.08 -15.98 -14.73
N GLN A 415 -11.21 -15.21 -14.07
CA GLN A 415 -10.75 -13.91 -14.56
C GLN A 415 -9.99 -14.06 -15.89
N ILE A 416 -9.11 -15.05 -16.01
CA ILE A 416 -8.40 -15.32 -17.27
C ILE A 416 -9.38 -15.67 -18.39
N LEU A 417 -10.43 -16.48 -18.11
CA LEU A 417 -11.47 -16.77 -19.08
C LEU A 417 -12.22 -15.51 -19.51
N LEU A 418 -12.55 -14.64 -18.55
CA LEU A 418 -13.22 -13.38 -18.81
C LEU A 418 -12.38 -12.52 -19.75
N GLU A 419 -11.10 -12.32 -19.46
CA GLU A 419 -10.15 -11.56 -20.28
C GLU A 419 -10.01 -12.14 -21.69
N ILE A 420 -9.92 -13.47 -21.80
CA ILE A 420 -9.93 -14.20 -23.08
C ILE A 420 -11.15 -13.83 -23.93
N LYS A 421 -12.35 -13.79 -23.32
CA LYS A 421 -13.60 -13.52 -24.03
C LYS A 421 -13.84 -12.03 -24.28
N GLU A 422 -13.32 -11.17 -23.44
CA GLU A 422 -13.29 -9.72 -23.69
C GLU A 422 -12.39 -9.38 -24.87
N ASN A 423 -11.20 -10.00 -24.97
CA ASN A 423 -10.28 -9.83 -26.09
C ASN A 423 -10.85 -10.37 -27.42
N GLU A 424 -11.77 -11.35 -27.37
CA GLU A 424 -12.54 -11.82 -28.53
C GLU A 424 -13.73 -10.92 -28.88
N GLU A 425 -13.98 -9.86 -28.09
CA GLU A 425 -15.19 -9.05 -28.15
C GLU A 425 -16.49 -9.89 -28.02
N ASN A 426 -16.42 -11.06 -27.38
CA ASN A 426 -17.56 -11.94 -27.15
C ASN A 426 -18.39 -11.45 -25.96
N TRP A 427 -18.92 -10.23 -26.07
CA TRP A 427 -19.69 -9.56 -25.01
C TRP A 427 -20.90 -10.35 -24.55
N LEU A 428 -21.46 -11.19 -25.41
CA LEU A 428 -22.57 -12.08 -25.07
C LEU A 428 -22.13 -13.14 -24.03
N PHE A 429 -20.94 -13.73 -24.21
CA PHE A 429 -20.39 -14.70 -23.27
C PHE A 429 -19.82 -14.05 -22.01
N VAL A 430 -19.12 -12.91 -22.15
CA VAL A 430 -18.64 -12.09 -21.02
C VAL A 430 -19.80 -11.74 -20.08
N THR A 431 -20.93 -11.28 -20.64
CA THR A 431 -22.12 -10.96 -19.84
C THR A 431 -22.70 -12.19 -19.13
N ALA A 432 -22.57 -13.39 -19.72
CA ALA A 432 -22.99 -14.63 -19.07
C ALA A 432 -22.11 -14.98 -17.87
N LEU A 433 -20.79 -14.90 -18.03
CA LEU A 433 -19.83 -15.12 -16.94
C LEU A 433 -20.05 -14.16 -15.77
N GLU A 434 -20.19 -12.87 -16.07
CA GLU A 434 -20.43 -11.82 -15.07
C GLU A 434 -21.79 -11.96 -14.38
N ALA A 435 -22.83 -12.36 -15.12
CA ALA A 435 -24.13 -12.65 -14.51
C ALA A 435 -24.03 -13.85 -13.57
N GLU A 436 -23.36 -14.93 -13.97
CA GLU A 436 -23.12 -16.10 -13.12
C GLU A 436 -22.36 -15.74 -11.84
N GLU A 437 -21.36 -14.88 -11.94
CA GLU A 437 -20.63 -14.40 -10.78
C GLU A 437 -21.50 -13.55 -9.85
N PHE A 438 -22.35 -12.68 -10.39
CA PHE A 438 -23.32 -11.92 -9.58
C PHE A 438 -24.31 -12.83 -8.85
N PHE A 439 -24.87 -13.85 -9.50
CA PHE A 439 -25.83 -14.74 -8.84
C PHE A 439 -25.15 -15.72 -7.87
N ARG A 440 -23.87 -16.05 -8.10
CA ARG A 440 -23.06 -16.82 -7.16
C ARG A 440 -22.70 -15.99 -5.94
N TYR A 441 -22.23 -14.76 -6.12
CA TYR A 441 -21.84 -13.84 -5.06
C TYR A 441 -22.55 -12.49 -5.23
N PRO A 442 -23.81 -12.35 -4.77
CA PRO A 442 -24.56 -11.10 -4.90
C PRO A 442 -23.91 -10.00 -4.07
N GLN A 443 -23.11 -9.16 -4.72
CA GLN A 443 -22.36 -8.06 -4.12
C GLN A 443 -22.32 -6.87 -5.08
N LEU A 444 -21.89 -5.70 -4.60
CA LEU A 444 -21.83 -4.50 -5.44
C LEU A 444 -20.78 -4.65 -6.56
N ALA A 445 -19.64 -5.30 -6.28
CA ALA A 445 -18.58 -5.50 -7.26
C ALA A 445 -19.05 -6.36 -8.44
N SER A 446 -19.62 -7.53 -8.18
CA SER A 446 -20.16 -8.43 -9.23
C SER A 446 -21.35 -7.80 -9.97
N TYR A 447 -22.15 -6.95 -9.31
CA TYR A 447 -23.18 -6.18 -9.99
C TYR A 447 -22.61 -5.16 -10.99
N ILE A 448 -21.49 -4.51 -10.65
CA ILE A 448 -20.83 -3.53 -11.52
C ILE A 448 -20.27 -4.23 -12.77
N GLY A 449 -19.57 -5.37 -12.61
CA GLY A 449 -19.05 -6.15 -13.74
C GLY A 449 -20.19 -6.59 -14.68
N MET A 450 -21.24 -7.20 -14.14
CA MET A 450 -22.46 -7.55 -14.90
C MET A 450 -23.08 -6.35 -15.61
N ARG A 451 -23.16 -5.18 -14.95
CA ARG A 451 -23.72 -3.96 -15.55
C ARG A 451 -22.90 -3.47 -16.74
N GLU A 452 -21.58 -3.48 -16.63
CA GLU A 452 -20.69 -3.00 -17.67
C GLU A 452 -20.74 -3.90 -18.90
N ALA A 453 -20.66 -5.22 -18.71
CA ALA A 453 -20.81 -6.21 -19.78
C ALA A 453 -22.19 -6.10 -20.47
N ALA A 454 -23.26 -6.05 -19.68
CA ALA A 454 -24.64 -5.96 -20.20
C ALA A 454 -24.93 -4.64 -20.94
N ARG A 455 -24.27 -3.53 -20.57
CA ARG A 455 -24.34 -2.26 -21.30
C ARG A 455 -23.67 -2.35 -22.66
N LYS A 456 -22.49 -2.97 -22.75
CA LYS A 456 -21.80 -3.24 -24.03
C LYS A 456 -22.66 -4.12 -24.96
N LEU A 457 -23.38 -5.09 -24.40
CA LEU A 457 -24.32 -5.95 -25.12
C LEU A 457 -25.64 -5.24 -25.50
N GLY A 458 -25.96 -4.08 -24.91
CA GLY A 458 -27.24 -3.38 -25.12
C GLY A 458 -28.45 -4.03 -24.44
N LYS A 459 -28.25 -5.06 -23.61
CA LYS A 459 -29.32 -5.80 -22.89
C LYS A 459 -29.43 -5.42 -21.41
N TRP A 460 -28.85 -4.30 -21.01
CA TRP A 460 -28.77 -3.88 -19.60
C TRP A 460 -30.12 -3.90 -18.88
N GLN A 461 -31.18 -3.37 -19.49
CA GLN A 461 -32.48 -3.25 -18.80
C GLN A 461 -33.09 -4.61 -18.45
N GLU A 462 -32.99 -5.59 -19.34
CA GLU A 462 -33.52 -6.95 -19.14
C GLU A 462 -32.77 -7.66 -18.01
N ILE A 463 -31.44 -7.56 -18.03
CA ILE A 463 -30.55 -8.20 -17.05
C ILE A 463 -30.67 -7.52 -15.68
N ARG A 464 -30.74 -6.17 -15.66
CA ARG A 464 -30.98 -5.38 -14.45
C ARG A 464 -32.27 -5.78 -13.77
N GLU A 465 -33.38 -5.86 -14.51
CA GLU A 465 -34.67 -6.20 -13.92
C GLU A 465 -34.65 -7.63 -13.34
N ALA A 466 -33.99 -8.57 -14.02
CA ALA A 466 -33.83 -9.92 -13.51
C ALA A 466 -32.98 -9.98 -12.21
N ALA A 467 -31.86 -9.26 -12.18
CA ALA A 467 -31.02 -9.14 -10.99
C ALA A 467 -31.78 -8.49 -9.81
N LEU A 468 -32.49 -7.40 -10.05
CA LEU A 468 -33.30 -6.74 -9.03
C LEU A 468 -34.45 -7.62 -8.56
N ARG A 469 -35.13 -8.34 -9.45
CA ARG A 469 -36.18 -9.30 -9.07
C ARG A 469 -35.65 -10.42 -8.18
N TYR A 470 -34.46 -10.93 -8.50
CA TYR A 470 -33.77 -11.90 -7.65
C TYR A 470 -33.49 -11.32 -6.26
N LEU A 471 -32.89 -10.14 -6.16
CA LEU A 471 -32.63 -9.51 -4.85
C LEU A 471 -33.89 -9.16 -4.05
N ARG A 472 -34.99 -8.82 -4.74
CA ARG A 472 -36.27 -8.46 -4.11
C ARG A 472 -37.03 -9.66 -3.57
N ASN A 473 -37.08 -10.76 -4.35
CA ASN A 473 -38.01 -11.86 -4.13
C ASN A 473 -37.35 -13.25 -4.05
N GLY A 474 -36.06 -13.36 -4.36
CA GLY A 474 -35.36 -14.65 -4.46
C GLY A 474 -35.64 -15.43 -5.75
N GLU A 475 -36.36 -14.83 -6.70
CA GLU A 475 -36.77 -15.50 -7.94
C GLU A 475 -35.70 -15.36 -9.03
N LEU A 476 -34.99 -16.47 -9.32
CA LEU A 476 -34.03 -16.55 -10.43
C LEU A 476 -34.65 -17.30 -11.62
N GLN A 477 -34.53 -16.74 -12.82
CA GLN A 477 -34.92 -17.42 -14.05
C GLN A 477 -33.79 -18.35 -14.49
N VAL A 478 -33.87 -19.62 -14.06
CA VAL A 478 -33.01 -20.72 -14.52
C VAL A 478 -33.89 -21.75 -15.22
N ASN A 479 -33.44 -22.31 -16.34
CA ASN A 479 -34.11 -23.47 -16.94
C ASN A 479 -34.05 -24.66 -15.96
N GLN A 480 -35.18 -25.04 -15.36
CA GLN A 480 -35.26 -26.20 -14.47
C GLN A 480 -35.46 -27.51 -15.26
N LEU A 481 -34.46 -28.41 -15.15
CA LEU A 481 -34.53 -29.88 -15.06
C LEU A 481 -35.78 -30.57 -15.68
N ARG A 482 -35.90 -30.54 -17.00
CA ARG A 482 -36.72 -31.54 -17.73
C ARG A 482 -35.96 -32.29 -18.84
N THR A 483 -34.72 -31.92 -19.12
CA THR A 483 -33.86 -32.56 -20.10
C THR A 483 -32.43 -32.61 -19.58
N THR A 484 -31.62 -33.51 -20.13
CA THR A 484 -30.17 -33.70 -19.90
C THR A 484 -29.31 -32.51 -20.33
N GLU A 485 -29.85 -31.29 -20.28
CA GLU A 485 -29.22 -30.08 -20.78
C GLU A 485 -28.56 -29.27 -19.67
N GLU A 486 -27.37 -28.75 -19.95
CA GLU A 486 -26.64 -27.85 -19.07
C GLU A 486 -27.46 -26.60 -18.68
N PRO A 487 -27.36 -26.16 -17.41
CA PRO A 487 -28.12 -25.02 -16.92
C PRO A 487 -27.62 -23.70 -17.52
N SER A 488 -28.50 -22.71 -17.58
CA SER A 488 -28.19 -21.35 -18.06
C SER A 488 -28.92 -20.32 -17.20
N ILE A 489 -28.21 -19.26 -16.85
CA ILE A 489 -28.77 -18.08 -16.20
C ILE A 489 -29.46 -17.20 -17.25
N LEU A 490 -30.69 -16.76 -16.97
CA LEU A 490 -31.49 -15.94 -17.89
C LEU A 490 -31.61 -16.58 -19.30
N PRO A 491 -32.23 -17.77 -19.38
CA PRO A 491 -32.32 -18.52 -20.62
C PRO A 491 -33.03 -17.71 -21.71
N GLY A 492 -32.45 -17.72 -22.92
CA GLY A 492 -32.92 -16.91 -24.07
C GLY A 492 -32.32 -15.50 -24.13
N ILE A 493 -31.70 -15.03 -23.04
CA ILE A 493 -30.96 -13.75 -22.99
C ILE A 493 -29.46 -14.01 -23.10
N LEU A 494 -28.95 -14.96 -22.30
CA LEU A 494 -27.52 -15.28 -22.17
C LEU A 494 -27.23 -16.74 -22.59
N PRO A 495 -26.03 -17.02 -23.11
CA PRO A 495 -25.60 -18.36 -23.49
C PRO A 495 -25.34 -19.26 -22.27
N LYS A 496 -25.06 -20.54 -22.53
CA LYS A 496 -24.52 -21.48 -21.55
C LYS A 496 -23.01 -21.26 -21.47
N THR A 497 -22.47 -21.13 -20.25
CA THR A 497 -21.02 -21.00 -20.03
C THR A 497 -20.35 -22.34 -19.81
N GLY A 498 -21.07 -23.36 -19.32
CA GLY A 498 -20.48 -24.62 -18.84
C GLY A 498 -19.91 -24.55 -17.41
N LEU A 499 -19.92 -23.37 -16.77
CA LEU A 499 -19.42 -23.16 -15.39
C LEU A 499 -20.52 -23.09 -14.33
N LEU A 500 -21.79 -23.01 -14.75
CA LEU A 500 -22.92 -22.87 -13.85
C LEU A 500 -23.27 -24.18 -13.15
N GLU A 501 -23.18 -24.17 -11.82
CA GLU A 501 -23.67 -25.23 -10.97
C GLU A 501 -24.77 -24.68 -10.08
N ILE A 502 -26.01 -25.17 -10.24
CA ILE A 502 -27.18 -24.64 -9.53
C ILE A 502 -27.00 -24.73 -7.99
N GLY A 503 -26.30 -25.75 -7.51
CA GLY A 503 -25.98 -25.93 -6.09
C GLY A 503 -25.01 -24.88 -5.54
N SER A 504 -24.21 -24.23 -6.40
CA SER A 504 -23.23 -23.19 -6.02
C SER A 504 -23.84 -21.80 -5.86
N LEU A 505 -25.09 -21.59 -6.26
CA LEU A 505 -25.75 -20.28 -6.17
C LEU A 505 -26.05 -19.92 -4.71
N THR A 506 -25.70 -18.70 -4.31
CA THR A 506 -25.92 -18.25 -2.93
C THR A 506 -27.40 -18.23 -2.57
N LYS A 507 -27.74 -18.79 -1.42
CA LYS A 507 -29.08 -18.66 -0.84
C LYS A 507 -29.21 -17.30 -0.16
N ILE A 508 -29.83 -16.35 -0.86
CA ILE A 508 -30.12 -15.03 -0.31
C ILE A 508 -31.36 -15.04 0.59
N LYS A 509 -31.43 -14.06 1.51
CA LYS A 509 -32.64 -13.74 2.29
C LYS A 509 -33.29 -12.48 1.69
N PRO A 510 -34.24 -12.62 0.76
CA PRO A 510 -34.88 -11.47 0.13
C PRO A 510 -35.90 -10.78 1.07
N PRO A 511 -36.08 -9.46 0.98
CA PRO A 511 -35.33 -8.53 0.14
C PRO A 511 -33.92 -8.24 0.69
N VAL A 512 -32.91 -8.25 -0.19
CA VAL A 512 -31.52 -7.92 0.15
C VAL A 512 -31.33 -6.39 0.18
N PHE A 513 -31.85 -5.76 1.25
CA PHE A 513 -31.97 -4.29 1.34
C PHE A 513 -30.65 -3.54 1.21
N ASP A 514 -29.58 -4.03 1.83
CA ASP A 514 -28.27 -3.39 1.81
C ASP A 514 -27.72 -3.31 0.38
N LEU A 515 -27.78 -4.40 -0.37
CA LEU A 515 -27.33 -4.44 -1.75
C LEU A 515 -28.25 -3.65 -2.68
N LEU A 516 -29.57 -3.71 -2.49
CA LEU A 516 -30.54 -2.92 -3.27
C LEU A 516 -30.28 -1.41 -3.11
N ILE A 517 -29.97 -0.95 -1.89
CA ILE A 517 -29.62 0.45 -1.64
C ILE A 517 -28.28 0.81 -2.29
N LYS A 518 -27.24 -0.03 -2.12
CA LYS A 518 -25.92 0.18 -2.75
C LYS A 518 -26.02 0.27 -4.27
N ILE A 519 -26.81 -0.59 -4.88
CA ILE A 519 -27.10 -0.55 -6.32
C ILE A 519 -27.76 0.77 -6.70
N ALA A 520 -28.81 1.20 -5.98
CA ALA A 520 -29.50 2.45 -6.27
C ALA A 520 -28.58 3.69 -6.13
N ILE A 521 -27.68 3.69 -5.13
CA ILE A 521 -26.63 4.73 -4.99
C ILE A 521 -25.71 4.70 -6.21
N GLN A 522 -25.21 3.51 -6.58
CA GLN A 522 -24.27 3.34 -7.70
C GLN A 522 -24.88 3.62 -9.08
N GLU A 523 -26.21 3.62 -9.17
CA GLU A 523 -26.97 4.03 -10.35
C GLU A 523 -27.40 5.50 -10.33
N ASN A 524 -27.02 6.26 -9.29
CA ASN A 524 -27.45 7.64 -9.06
C ASN A 524 -28.97 7.80 -9.10
N ASN A 525 -29.71 6.87 -8.48
CA ASN A 525 -31.17 6.87 -8.44
C ASN A 525 -31.68 7.19 -7.01
N PRO A 526 -31.77 8.47 -6.63
CA PRO A 526 -32.15 8.87 -5.26
C PRO A 526 -33.56 8.41 -4.87
N GLU A 527 -34.47 8.24 -5.83
CA GLU A 527 -35.81 7.72 -5.59
C GLU A 527 -35.80 6.25 -5.13
N GLU A 528 -35.03 5.41 -5.79
CA GLU A 528 -34.86 4.01 -5.37
C GLU A 528 -34.12 3.92 -4.03
N VAL A 529 -33.11 4.76 -3.80
CA VAL A 529 -32.41 4.84 -2.51
C VAL A 529 -33.40 5.15 -1.39
N ALA A 530 -34.19 6.21 -1.53
CA ALA A 530 -35.19 6.61 -0.53
C ALA A 530 -36.25 5.51 -0.32
N CYS A 531 -36.74 4.89 -1.41
CA CYS A 531 -37.74 3.82 -1.34
C CYS A 531 -37.24 2.60 -0.55
N TRP A 532 -36.03 2.13 -0.85
CA TRP A 532 -35.45 0.98 -0.16
C TRP A 532 -35.05 1.29 1.27
N TYR A 533 -34.51 2.48 1.53
CA TYR A 533 -34.18 2.93 2.89
C TYR A 533 -35.42 2.99 3.80
N GLU A 534 -36.54 3.52 3.31
CA GLU A 534 -37.79 3.58 4.07
C GLU A 534 -38.38 2.19 4.33
N LYS A 535 -38.32 1.28 3.36
CA LYS A 535 -38.74 -0.12 3.56
C LYS A 535 -37.83 -0.84 4.56
N PHE A 536 -36.52 -0.59 4.49
CA PHE A 536 -35.56 -1.10 5.48
C PHE A 536 -35.88 -0.59 6.88
N LYS A 537 -36.14 0.72 7.04
CA LYS A 537 -36.50 1.37 8.31
C LYS A 537 -37.75 0.76 8.96
N LYS A 538 -38.74 0.35 8.16
CA LYS A 538 -39.97 -0.30 8.65
C LYS A 538 -39.77 -1.75 9.11
N ASN A 539 -38.75 -2.43 8.60
CA ASN A 539 -38.42 -3.83 8.92
C ASN A 539 -37.27 -3.95 9.95
N ARG A 540 -37.04 -2.89 10.75
CA ARG A 540 -35.90 -2.69 11.69
C ARG A 540 -35.70 -3.73 12.80
N GLY A 541 -36.43 -4.85 12.82
CA GLY A 541 -36.26 -5.92 13.81
C GLY A 541 -34.96 -6.73 13.60
N GLU A 542 -34.95 -7.66 12.63
CA GLU A 542 -33.83 -8.60 12.42
C GLU A 542 -32.63 -8.02 11.65
N ALA A 543 -32.78 -6.83 11.05
CA ALA A 543 -31.84 -6.23 10.10
C ALA A 543 -30.80 -5.27 10.71
N GLU A 544 -30.78 -5.14 12.04
CA GLU A 544 -29.98 -4.15 12.79
C GLU A 544 -28.46 -4.34 12.65
N ARG A 545 -27.99 -5.53 12.22
CA ARG A 545 -26.57 -5.88 12.12
C ARG A 545 -25.82 -5.29 10.91
N TYR A 546 -26.50 -4.68 9.93
CA TYR A 546 -25.88 -4.40 8.62
C TYR A 546 -25.63 -2.92 8.29
N LEU A 547 -26.20 -1.96 9.03
CA LEU A 547 -25.93 -0.54 8.80
C LEU A 547 -24.85 -0.02 9.75
N ASN A 548 -23.63 0.16 9.25
CA ASN A 548 -22.64 0.98 9.94
C ASN A 548 -22.88 2.46 9.63
N SER A 549 -22.27 3.36 10.41
CA SER A 549 -22.46 4.80 10.24
C SER A 549 -21.94 5.37 8.91
N ALA A 550 -20.97 4.70 8.30
CA ALA A 550 -20.43 5.12 7.00
C ALA A 550 -21.47 4.92 5.89
N PHE A 551 -22.14 3.76 5.89
CA PHE A 551 -23.14 3.43 4.89
C PHE A 551 -24.42 4.28 5.03
N GLU A 552 -24.87 4.60 6.25
CA GLU A 552 -25.96 5.58 6.44
C GLU A 552 -25.58 6.96 5.88
N ASN A 553 -24.34 7.41 6.06
CA ASN A 553 -23.87 8.68 5.48
C ASN A 553 -23.82 8.65 3.94
N GLU A 554 -23.46 7.52 3.32
CA GLU A 554 -23.54 7.36 1.85
C GLU A 554 -24.98 7.55 1.34
N ILE A 555 -25.95 6.92 2.01
CA ILE A 555 -27.39 7.07 1.71
C ILE A 555 -27.80 8.54 1.80
N ALA A 556 -27.44 9.22 2.90
CA ALA A 556 -27.77 10.62 3.11
C ALA A 556 -27.19 11.52 2.01
N ASN A 557 -25.93 11.31 1.62
CA ASN A 557 -25.32 12.08 0.54
C ASN A 557 -26.01 11.83 -0.81
N ALA A 558 -26.43 10.59 -1.09
CA ALA A 558 -27.09 10.23 -2.34
C ALA A 558 -28.49 10.86 -2.48
N VAL A 559 -29.21 11.07 -1.37
CA VAL A 559 -30.60 11.58 -1.40
C VAL A 559 -30.74 13.07 -1.06
N LYS A 560 -29.68 13.75 -0.58
CA LYS A 560 -29.76 15.12 -0.01
C LYS A 560 -30.44 16.16 -0.91
N GLU A 561 -30.32 16.05 -2.22
CA GLU A 561 -30.88 17.03 -3.16
C GLU A 561 -32.38 16.82 -3.39
N LYS A 562 -32.83 15.56 -3.46
CA LYS A 562 -34.21 15.21 -3.80
C LYS A 562 -35.09 14.88 -2.59
N TYR A 563 -34.49 14.31 -1.55
CA TYR A 563 -35.11 13.96 -0.27
C TYR A 563 -34.27 14.49 0.90
N PRO A 564 -34.10 15.83 1.00
CA PRO A 564 -33.27 16.48 2.02
C PRO A 564 -33.67 16.11 3.45
N GLU A 565 -34.96 15.85 3.69
CA GLU A 565 -35.47 15.42 4.99
C GLU A 565 -34.86 14.09 5.47
N ILE A 566 -34.66 13.12 4.57
CA ILE A 566 -34.04 11.83 4.88
C ILE A 566 -32.56 12.05 5.24
N ALA A 567 -31.86 12.85 4.43
CA ALA A 567 -30.44 13.15 4.67
C ALA A 567 -30.23 13.88 6.01
N ILE A 568 -31.07 14.87 6.31
CA ILE A 568 -31.03 15.62 7.57
C ILE A 568 -31.31 14.70 8.76
N GLU A 569 -32.30 13.79 8.68
CA GLU A 569 -32.58 12.82 9.75
C GLU A 569 -31.34 11.97 10.06
N ILE A 570 -30.70 11.42 9.03
CA ILE A 570 -29.51 10.57 9.17
C ILE A 570 -28.35 11.34 9.81
N TRP A 571 -28.02 12.54 9.31
CA TRP A 571 -26.91 13.31 9.86
C TRP A 571 -27.17 13.80 11.29
N LYS A 572 -28.43 14.13 11.64
CA LYS A 572 -28.81 14.45 13.02
C LYS A 572 -28.58 13.24 13.95
N LYS A 573 -29.01 12.05 13.54
CA LYS A 573 -28.78 10.79 14.29
C LYS A 573 -27.28 10.51 14.49
N HIS A 574 -26.44 10.70 13.46
CA HIS A 574 -24.98 10.55 13.58
C HIS A 574 -24.38 11.58 14.53
N THR A 575 -24.81 12.84 14.43
CA THR A 575 -24.40 13.92 15.33
C THR A 575 -24.67 13.55 16.79
N GLU A 576 -25.89 13.11 17.11
CA GLU A 576 -26.25 12.68 18.47
C GLU A 576 -25.42 11.48 18.96
N THR A 577 -25.20 10.50 18.09
CA THR A 577 -24.38 9.31 18.38
C THR A 577 -22.92 9.66 18.65
N LEU A 578 -22.37 10.65 17.94
CA LEU A 578 -20.99 11.10 18.15
C LEU A 578 -20.85 11.96 19.40
N ILE A 579 -21.83 12.84 19.67
CA ILE A 579 -21.83 13.67 20.88
C ILE A 579 -21.99 12.80 22.14
N SER A 580 -22.73 11.69 22.08
CA SER A 580 -22.91 10.79 23.23
C SER A 580 -21.61 10.11 23.67
N LYS A 581 -20.64 9.90 22.76
CA LYS A 581 -19.33 9.27 23.05
C LYS A 581 -18.40 10.09 23.95
N THR A 582 -18.72 11.36 24.23
CA THR A 582 -18.00 12.23 25.19
C THR A 582 -16.50 12.46 24.93
N LYS A 583 -15.98 12.17 23.74
CA LYS A 583 -14.57 12.39 23.35
C LYS A 583 -14.45 13.64 22.47
N VAL A 584 -13.38 14.41 22.63
CA VAL A 584 -13.12 15.63 21.84
C VAL A 584 -13.08 15.31 20.34
N SER A 585 -12.39 14.24 19.94
CA SER A 585 -12.36 13.78 18.53
C SER A 585 -13.74 13.40 17.99
N SER A 586 -14.67 12.94 18.83
CA SER A 586 -16.04 12.67 18.41
C SER A 586 -16.86 13.95 18.23
N TYR A 587 -16.57 15.02 18.98
CA TYR A 587 -17.19 16.33 18.74
C TYR A 587 -16.70 16.96 17.44
N GLU A 588 -15.41 16.83 17.13
CA GLU A 588 -14.85 17.22 15.83
C GLU A 588 -15.55 16.47 14.69
N ALA A 589 -15.69 15.14 14.79
CA ALA A 589 -16.44 14.35 13.80
C ALA A 589 -17.93 14.73 13.72
N ALA A 590 -18.57 15.08 14.85
CA ALA A 590 -19.96 15.52 14.87
C ALA A 590 -20.16 16.85 14.13
N SER A 591 -19.18 17.77 14.22
CA SER A 591 -19.24 19.07 13.54
C SER A 591 -19.38 18.94 12.02
N VAL A 592 -18.78 17.91 11.42
CA VAL A 592 -18.89 17.63 9.98
C VAL A 592 -20.36 17.34 9.60
N TYR A 593 -21.07 16.53 10.39
CA TYR A 593 -22.47 16.22 10.13
C TYR A 593 -23.39 17.40 10.41
N ILE A 594 -23.11 18.19 11.44
CA ILE A 594 -23.83 19.43 11.74
C ILE A 594 -23.71 20.42 10.57
N ARG A 595 -22.53 20.51 9.95
CA ARG A 595 -22.29 21.36 8.77
C ARG A 595 -23.14 20.91 7.59
N LYS A 596 -23.18 19.61 7.28
CA LYS A 596 -24.04 19.06 6.23
C LYS A 596 -25.53 19.37 6.46
N VAL A 597 -25.98 19.35 7.72
CA VAL A 597 -27.33 19.76 8.11
C VAL A 597 -27.57 21.25 7.87
N LYS A 598 -26.61 22.13 8.24
CA LYS A 598 -26.66 23.57 7.94
C LYS A 598 -26.82 23.82 6.45
N GLU A 599 -25.89 23.32 5.65
CA GLU A 599 -25.84 23.51 4.20
C GLU A 599 -27.13 23.05 3.52
N THR A 600 -27.63 21.87 3.90
CA THR A 600 -28.84 21.30 3.30
C THR A 600 -30.10 22.05 3.71
N LEU A 601 -30.23 22.48 4.98
CA LEU A 601 -31.34 23.32 5.44
C LEU A 601 -31.34 24.71 4.81
N GLU A 602 -30.17 25.32 4.65
CA GLU A 602 -30.02 26.62 3.99
C GLU A 602 -30.34 26.54 2.50
N ALA A 603 -29.88 25.48 1.80
CA ALA A 603 -30.18 25.24 0.39
C ALA A 603 -31.69 25.12 0.10
N ILE A 604 -32.47 24.54 1.03
CA ILE A 604 -33.93 24.43 0.92
C ILE A 604 -34.69 25.61 1.55
N GLY A 605 -34.00 26.71 1.89
CA GLY A 605 -34.60 27.94 2.41
C GLY A 605 -35.08 27.88 3.85
N LYS A 606 -34.69 26.86 4.63
CA LYS A 606 -35.14 26.60 6.01
C LYS A 606 -34.13 27.09 7.06
N LYS A 607 -33.60 28.31 6.88
CA LYS A 607 -32.63 28.92 7.82
C LYS A 607 -33.13 28.96 9.28
N LYS A 608 -34.42 29.20 9.50
CA LYS A 608 -35.03 29.18 10.84
C LYS A 608 -34.97 27.80 11.52
N GLU A 609 -35.10 26.71 10.75
CA GLU A 609 -34.98 25.35 11.29
C GLU A 609 -33.54 25.01 11.65
N TRP A 610 -32.57 25.54 10.90
CA TRP A 610 -31.15 25.44 11.24
C TRP A 610 -30.82 26.20 12.54
N GLU A 611 -31.25 27.46 12.65
CA GLU A 611 -31.05 28.27 13.85
C GLU A 611 -31.67 27.62 15.10
N ALA A 612 -32.86 27.02 14.94
CA ALA A 612 -33.50 26.25 16.00
C ALA A 612 -32.69 25.00 16.36
N TYR A 613 -32.28 24.20 15.38
CA TYR A 613 -31.49 22.99 15.61
C TYR A 613 -30.16 23.28 16.32
N LEU A 614 -29.44 24.34 15.91
CA LEU A 614 -28.18 24.74 16.55
C LEU A 614 -28.41 25.20 17.99
N ARG A 615 -29.45 26.01 18.25
CA ARG A 615 -29.81 26.46 19.60
C ARG A 615 -30.18 25.27 20.50
N ASP A 616 -31.05 24.38 20.04
CA ASP A 616 -31.52 23.24 20.82
C ASP A 616 -30.35 22.28 21.14
N THR A 617 -29.42 22.08 20.19
CA THR A 617 -28.20 21.29 20.40
C THR A 617 -27.29 21.93 21.46
N ARG A 618 -27.13 23.26 21.44
CA ARG A 618 -26.36 24.01 22.45
C ARG A 618 -26.99 23.90 23.84
N GLU A 619 -28.31 24.07 23.96
CA GLU A 619 -29.02 23.98 25.23
C GLU A 619 -28.92 22.57 25.84
N LEU A 620 -29.12 21.54 25.01
CA LEU A 620 -29.04 20.13 25.44
C LEU A 620 -27.63 19.76 25.93
N HIS A 621 -26.59 20.34 25.33
CA HIS A 621 -25.19 20.01 25.60
C HIS A 621 -24.41 21.12 26.30
N ARG A 622 -25.08 22.03 27.01
CA ARG A 622 -24.50 23.20 27.70
C ARG A 622 -23.30 22.93 28.61
N HIS A 623 -23.14 21.69 29.09
CA HIS A 623 -22.04 21.28 29.98
C HIS A 623 -20.79 20.80 29.23
N LYS A 624 -20.88 20.56 27.91
CA LYS A 624 -19.77 20.08 27.06
C LYS A 624 -19.00 21.26 26.47
N ARG A 625 -18.16 21.92 27.28
CA ARG A 625 -17.41 23.14 26.88
C ARG A 625 -16.70 23.04 25.53
N LYS A 626 -15.99 21.94 25.30
CA LYS A 626 -15.27 21.68 24.02
C LYS A 626 -16.19 21.55 22.81
N LEU A 627 -17.41 21.04 22.98
CA LEU A 627 -18.41 21.00 21.91
C LEU A 627 -18.95 22.40 21.62
N LEU A 628 -19.22 23.20 22.66
CA LEU A 628 -19.69 24.58 22.50
C LEU A 628 -18.66 25.44 21.75
N GLU A 629 -17.37 25.33 22.12
CA GLU A 629 -16.27 25.99 21.39
C GLU A 629 -16.27 25.65 19.90
N ILE A 630 -16.47 24.37 19.54
CA ILE A 630 -16.57 23.93 18.14
C ILE A 630 -17.78 24.52 17.43
N LEU A 631 -18.95 24.55 18.10
CA LEU A 631 -20.18 25.11 17.53
C LEU A 631 -20.12 26.64 17.36
N ASP A 632 -19.38 27.33 18.23
CA ASP A 632 -19.21 28.78 18.17
C ASP A 632 -18.33 29.17 16.97
N MET A 633 -17.24 28.43 16.72
CA MET A 633 -16.42 28.60 15.52
C MET A 633 -17.20 28.40 14.21
N MET A 634 -18.25 27.57 14.19
CA MET A 634 -19.09 27.37 13.01
C MET A 634 -20.07 28.54 12.73
N GLY A 635 -20.23 29.45 13.68
CA GLY A 635 -21.12 30.61 13.58
C GLY A 635 -20.47 31.86 12.97
N GLU A 636 -19.13 31.93 12.93
CA GLU A 636 -18.37 33.08 12.42
C GLU A 636 -17.87 32.80 11.00
N ASP A 637 -18.51 33.43 10.02
CA ASP A 637 -18.34 33.08 8.60
C ASP A 637 -17.10 33.71 7.93
N ARG A 638 -16.35 34.64 8.57
CA ARG A 638 -15.15 35.32 8.04
C ARG A 638 -14.10 35.54 9.15
N ILE A 639 -12.81 35.51 8.81
CA ILE A 639 -11.70 35.70 9.77
C ILE A 639 -11.45 37.20 10.03
N ILE A 640 -11.39 38.01 8.97
CA ILE A 640 -11.37 39.47 9.07
C ILE A 640 -12.79 40.00 8.83
N SER A 641 -13.24 40.91 9.70
CA SER A 641 -14.48 41.65 9.51
C SER A 641 -14.22 42.78 8.52
N GLY A 642 -14.56 42.57 7.24
CA GLY A 642 -14.48 43.62 6.21
C GLY A 642 -15.35 44.83 6.49
#